data_AF-A0A1Q9JQQ0-F1
#
_entry.id   AF-A0A1Q9JQQ0-F1
#
_cell.length_a   1.000
_cell.length_b   1.000
_cell.length_c   1.000
_cell.angle_alpha   90.00
_cell.angle_beta   90.00
_cell.angle_gamma   90.00
#
_symmetry.space_group_name_H-M   'P 1'
#
loop_
_entity.id
_entity.type
_entity.pdbx_description
1 polymer ?
#
loop_
_entity_poly.entity_id
_entity_poly.type
_entity_poly.pdbx_seq_one_letter_code
_entity_poly.pdbx_strand_id
1 'polypeptide(L)'
;MKNLVVVRGGGDIATGTIYKLVKSGFRVLVLEIDSPSAIRRNVAFSEAVYEGKWRVEDMTCYRAENLKEAYRIMDCGNPALLVDPHGKCIEEIKPMAVIDGILAKRNLGTSREMAPVTIGLGPGFTAGKDVDAVIETMRGHKLGRVIYKGSAIPNTGIPGNIAGVSKERVIHSPAEGILRNIHHITDMVEKGESIAWIETKNGNVQVPATIDGLLRGLIRDGYPVAKGFKIADIDPRAEEYDNCFTISDKARCIAGGVLEALLSLQMEKCTHLDQSSQVYADCAATSIHKPLQVKEAMERAMEYGNAGRGVHESALKSARSIYKAREILCDFFDADSPEQVVFTSGVTESLNIAIKGLINPEDQVITTWMEHNSVLRPLYEMEQKGTEITITNPVLEDIKKAVGEKTKALVMTHGSNVTGEVFDIENIGKFCREKGILFIVDCAQTAGIFPVSMKKDFIDVLCFTGHKGLLGPQGIGGMCVRTGLNIRPLITGGSGVQSFSKTHPVQMPTALEAGTLNGPGIAGITAGIEYIYENGMDIIRQKEQKNIRQFYEMIKDEEKIQIYGTDNLTDFKKRTAILSCNIKGIDSSAVSDELMQRFKIETRSGAHCAPLVHKYFHTEEQGMVRFSFGHDTTSNQIRYAADMLKLLARE
;
A
#
# COMPACT_ATOMS: atom_id res chain seq x y z
N MET A 1 7.07 14.13 -2.05
CA MET A 1 8.23 13.81 -1.19
C MET A 1 9.15 12.69 -1.71
N LYS A 2 8.81 11.98 -2.80
CA LYS A 2 9.43 10.69 -3.19
C LYS A 2 10.94 10.66 -3.54
N ASN A 3 11.62 11.81 -3.70
CA ASN A 3 13.02 11.88 -4.18
C ASN A 3 14.00 12.65 -3.24
N LEU A 4 13.71 12.72 -1.93
CA LEU A 4 14.58 13.42 -0.96
C LEU A 4 15.63 12.48 -0.37
N VAL A 5 16.91 12.79 -0.57
CA VAL A 5 18.06 12.08 0.01
C VAL A 5 18.75 12.97 1.04
N VAL A 6 19.07 12.42 2.21
CA VAL A 6 19.89 13.08 3.22
C VAL A 6 21.33 12.59 3.10
N VAL A 7 22.28 13.50 3.05
CA VAL A 7 23.72 13.20 3.14
C VAL A 7 24.26 13.82 4.43
N ARG A 8 24.73 12.97 5.35
CA ARG A 8 25.43 13.43 6.55
C ARG A 8 26.90 13.66 6.19
N GLY A 9 27.42 14.85 6.43
CA GLY A 9 28.77 15.23 6.03
C GLY A 9 28.81 16.04 4.72
N GLY A 10 29.43 17.20 4.76
CA GLY A 10 29.65 18.10 3.60
C GLY A 10 31.10 18.12 3.06
N GLY A 11 31.95 17.19 3.49
CA GLY A 11 33.38 17.16 3.12
C GLY A 11 33.66 16.92 1.63
N ASP A 12 34.93 16.85 1.25
CA ASP A 12 35.37 16.72 -0.16
C ASP A 12 34.89 15.43 -0.84
N ILE A 13 34.91 14.29 -0.13
CA ILE A 13 34.36 13.02 -0.64
C ILE A 13 32.84 13.06 -0.73
N ALA A 14 32.16 13.58 0.30
CA ALA A 14 30.70 13.67 0.31
C ALA A 14 30.18 14.62 -0.78
N THR A 15 30.94 15.68 -1.10
CA THR A 15 30.64 16.63 -2.16
C THR A 15 30.49 15.93 -3.52
N GLY A 16 31.32 14.92 -3.83
CA GLY A 16 31.14 14.12 -5.04
C GLY A 16 29.81 13.37 -5.07
N THR A 17 29.41 12.79 -3.94
CA THR A 17 28.11 12.11 -3.79
C THR A 17 26.94 13.07 -3.95
N ILE A 18 26.97 14.21 -3.25
CA ILE A 18 25.96 15.27 -3.33
C ILE A 18 25.81 15.74 -4.77
N TYR A 19 26.94 16.03 -5.43
CA TYR A 19 26.97 16.48 -6.81
C TYR A 19 26.31 15.47 -7.76
N LYS A 20 26.71 14.20 -7.68
CA LYS A 20 26.17 13.13 -8.54
C LYS A 20 24.67 12.94 -8.33
N LEU A 21 24.19 12.97 -7.08
CA LEU A 21 22.77 12.80 -6.75
C LEU A 21 21.92 13.95 -7.28
N VAL A 22 22.32 15.20 -7.05
CA VAL A 22 21.60 16.36 -7.57
C VAL A 22 21.56 16.33 -9.11
N LYS A 23 22.70 16.04 -9.77
CA LYS A 23 22.75 15.88 -11.24
C LYS A 23 21.92 14.70 -11.76
N SER A 24 21.60 13.73 -10.91
CA SER A 24 20.74 12.60 -11.25
C SER A 24 19.26 12.85 -10.89
N GLY A 25 18.89 14.08 -10.50
CA GLY A 25 17.50 14.50 -10.25
C GLY A 25 17.00 14.30 -8.82
N PHE A 26 17.88 13.97 -7.87
CA PHE A 26 17.51 13.86 -6.45
C PHE A 26 17.54 15.23 -5.76
N ARG A 27 16.60 15.45 -4.84
CA ARG A 27 16.67 16.57 -3.89
C ARG A 27 17.60 16.16 -2.75
N VAL A 28 18.63 16.95 -2.49
CA VAL A 28 19.66 16.57 -1.50
C VAL A 28 19.70 17.59 -0.37
N LEU A 29 19.48 17.08 0.84
CA LEU A 29 19.71 17.81 2.09
C LEU A 29 21.02 17.33 2.71
N VAL A 30 21.96 18.24 2.90
CA VAL A 30 23.24 18.00 3.56
C VAL A 30 23.09 18.36 5.04
N LEU A 31 23.47 17.45 5.93
CA LEU A 31 23.50 17.70 7.37
C LEU A 31 24.95 17.81 7.84
N GLU A 32 25.25 18.87 8.59
CA GLU A 32 26.61 19.16 9.04
C GLU A 32 26.66 19.64 10.50
N ILE A 33 27.85 19.61 11.10
CA ILE A 33 28.10 20.19 12.43
C ILE A 33 28.35 21.71 12.34
N ASP A 34 28.36 22.41 13.47
CA ASP A 34 28.57 23.87 13.54
C ASP A 34 29.95 24.32 13.06
N SER A 35 30.96 23.45 13.16
CA SER A 35 32.35 23.77 12.80
C SER A 35 32.99 22.57 12.09
N PRO A 36 32.63 22.31 10.82
CA PRO A 36 33.19 21.22 10.05
C PRO A 36 34.67 21.44 9.75
N SER A 37 35.44 20.36 9.76
CA SER A 37 36.82 20.36 9.27
C SER A 37 36.86 19.90 7.82
N ALA A 38 37.40 20.74 6.94
CA ALA A 38 37.71 20.38 5.56
C ALA A 38 39.10 20.89 5.21
N ILE A 39 39.91 20.03 4.58
CA ILE A 39 41.26 20.39 4.12
C ILE A 39 41.19 20.87 2.67
N ARG A 40 40.55 20.08 1.79
CA ARG A 40 40.26 20.50 0.42
C ARG A 40 39.02 21.38 0.38
N ARG A 41 39.10 22.56 1.02
CA ARG A 41 37.97 23.48 1.23
C ARG A 41 37.33 23.98 -0.06
N ASN A 42 38.14 24.24 -1.09
CA ASN A 42 37.66 24.69 -2.40
C ASN A 42 36.70 23.70 -3.08
N VAL A 43 36.64 22.44 -2.62
CA VAL A 43 35.77 21.38 -3.16
C VAL A 43 34.93 20.69 -2.08
N ALA A 44 34.65 21.38 -0.96
CA ALA A 44 33.83 20.86 0.14
C ALA A 44 32.61 21.76 0.36
N PHE A 45 31.40 21.22 0.17
CA PHE A 45 30.16 21.96 0.45
C PHE A 45 29.98 22.34 1.92
N SER A 46 30.71 21.72 2.84
CA SER A 46 30.74 22.10 4.26
C SER A 46 31.16 23.56 4.49
N GLU A 47 31.88 24.20 3.55
CA GLU A 47 32.23 25.62 3.67
C GLU A 47 30.99 26.53 3.66
N ALA A 48 29.84 26.07 3.15
CA ALA A 48 28.58 26.81 3.24
C ALA A 48 28.12 27.02 4.69
N VAL A 49 28.60 26.23 5.67
CA VAL A 49 28.36 26.48 7.10
C VAL A 49 28.88 27.85 7.50
N TYR A 50 30.05 28.24 7.00
CA TYR A 50 30.72 29.48 7.36
C TYR A 50 30.33 30.66 6.46
N GLU A 51 30.21 30.43 5.15
CA GLU A 51 30.01 31.49 4.14
C GLU A 51 28.53 31.68 3.73
N GLY A 52 27.62 30.87 4.28
CA GLY A 52 26.20 30.84 3.93
C GLY A 52 25.88 30.17 2.58
N LYS A 53 26.82 30.14 1.64
CA LYS A 53 26.76 29.36 0.41
C LYS A 53 28.17 29.00 -0.06
N TRP A 54 28.30 27.90 -0.79
CA TRP A 54 29.58 27.51 -1.37
C TRP A 54 29.39 26.86 -2.73
N ARG A 55 30.20 27.26 -3.71
CA ARG A 55 30.13 26.75 -5.08
C ARG A 55 31.30 25.81 -5.34
N VAL A 56 30.99 24.62 -5.85
CA VAL A 56 31.95 23.64 -6.32
C VAL A 56 31.60 23.31 -7.77
N GLU A 57 32.53 23.52 -8.68
CA GLU A 57 32.31 23.45 -10.12
C GLU A 57 31.09 24.31 -10.54
N ASP A 58 30.06 23.70 -11.14
CA ASP A 58 28.83 24.36 -11.59
C ASP A 58 27.66 24.26 -10.60
N MET A 59 27.88 23.75 -9.38
CA MET A 59 26.84 23.54 -8.37
C MET A 59 27.07 24.40 -7.13
N THR A 60 26.01 25.04 -6.64
CA THR A 60 26.06 25.86 -5.42
C THR A 60 25.24 25.22 -4.32
N CYS A 61 25.85 24.98 -3.17
CA CYS A 61 25.17 24.56 -1.95
C CYS A 61 24.84 25.78 -1.09
N TYR A 62 23.63 25.86 -0.57
CA TYR A 62 23.16 26.98 0.25
C TYR A 62 22.84 26.51 1.65
N ARG A 63 23.32 27.24 2.66
CA ARG A 63 22.94 27.02 4.05
C ARG A 63 21.52 27.52 4.29
N ALA A 64 20.68 26.66 4.83
CA ALA A 64 19.34 26.97 5.29
C ALA A 64 19.33 27.20 6.80
N GLU A 65 18.51 28.12 7.27
CA GLU A 65 18.27 28.34 8.71
C GLU A 65 17.28 27.33 9.29
N ASN A 66 16.40 26.78 8.46
CA ASN A 66 15.36 25.84 8.86
C ASN A 66 14.92 24.93 7.69
N LEU A 67 14.14 23.89 8.00
CA LEU A 67 13.67 22.93 7.01
C LEU A 67 12.83 23.55 5.88
N LYS A 68 12.02 24.57 6.18
CA LYS A 68 11.18 25.24 5.18
C LYS A 68 12.03 25.94 4.13
N GLU A 69 13.09 26.62 4.54
CA GLU A 69 14.06 27.21 3.64
C GLU A 69 14.84 26.15 2.87
N ALA A 70 15.27 25.08 3.54
CA ALA A 70 15.96 23.97 2.89
C ALA A 70 15.15 23.36 1.74
N TYR A 71 13.83 23.17 1.92
CA TYR A 71 12.95 22.71 0.85
C TYR A 71 12.91 23.67 -0.33
N ARG A 72 12.83 24.98 -0.11
CA ARG A 72 12.85 25.97 -1.20
C ARG A 72 14.13 25.92 -2.01
N ILE A 73 15.29 25.81 -1.34
CA ILE A 73 16.59 25.68 -2.00
C ILE A 73 16.62 24.42 -2.88
N MET A 74 16.17 23.29 -2.33
CA MET A 74 16.12 22.01 -3.05
C MET A 74 15.16 22.00 -4.23
N ASP A 75 14.00 22.66 -4.10
CA ASP A 75 13.02 22.74 -5.18
C ASP A 75 13.51 23.65 -6.33
N CYS A 76 14.48 24.54 -6.08
CA CYS A 76 15.22 25.28 -7.11
C CYS A 76 16.37 24.48 -7.75
N GLY A 77 16.52 23.19 -7.42
CA GLY A 77 17.54 22.31 -8.01
C GLY A 77 18.93 22.41 -7.39
N ASN A 78 19.09 23.09 -6.25
CA ASN A 78 20.36 23.20 -5.53
C ASN A 78 20.36 22.33 -4.27
N PRO A 79 21.51 21.76 -3.86
CA PRO A 79 21.60 21.14 -2.55
C PRO A 79 21.43 22.18 -1.43
N ALA A 80 20.68 21.82 -0.40
CA ALA A 80 20.54 22.62 0.82
C ALA A 80 21.43 22.03 1.92
N LEU A 81 22.05 22.88 2.75
CA LEU A 81 22.80 22.48 3.93
C LEU A 81 22.08 22.96 5.18
N LEU A 82 21.89 22.07 6.15
CA LEU A 82 21.36 22.39 7.47
C LEU A 82 22.39 21.99 8.53
N VAL A 83 22.59 22.86 9.52
CA VAL A 83 23.43 22.54 10.68
C VAL A 83 22.58 21.73 11.67
N ASP A 84 22.79 20.42 11.69
CA ASP A 84 22.11 19.45 12.55
C ASP A 84 23.08 18.31 12.91
N PRO A 85 23.96 18.52 13.91
CA PRO A 85 25.03 17.57 14.27
C PRO A 85 24.54 16.15 14.57
N HIS A 86 23.30 16.03 15.06
CA HIS A 86 22.71 14.77 15.50
C HIS A 86 21.75 14.16 14.46
N GLY A 87 21.44 14.90 13.39
CA GLY A 87 20.50 14.47 12.37
C GLY A 87 19.06 14.31 12.88
N LYS A 88 18.65 15.11 13.86
CA LYS A 88 17.29 15.07 14.44
C LYS A 88 16.21 15.28 13.39
N CYS A 89 16.49 16.10 12.37
CA CYS A 89 15.52 16.38 11.32
C CYS A 89 15.17 15.15 10.46
N ILE A 90 15.99 14.09 10.47
CA ILE A 90 15.76 12.87 9.69
C ILE A 90 14.43 12.21 10.08
N GLU A 91 14.12 12.18 11.38
CA GLU A 91 12.88 11.59 11.91
C GLU A 91 11.64 12.36 11.46
N GLU A 92 11.76 13.68 11.33
CA GLU A 92 10.68 14.57 10.89
C GLU A 92 10.44 14.44 9.38
N ILE A 93 11.50 14.50 8.58
CA ILE A 93 11.40 14.58 7.11
C ILE A 93 11.27 13.23 6.43
N LYS A 94 11.63 12.14 7.11
CA LYS A 94 11.55 10.74 6.65
C LYS A 94 12.05 10.58 5.21
N PRO A 95 13.35 10.82 4.96
CA PRO A 95 13.90 10.81 3.62
C PRO A 95 13.85 9.42 3.00
N MET A 96 13.96 9.33 1.67
CA MET A 96 14.01 8.05 0.97
C MET A 96 15.29 7.27 1.29
N ALA A 97 16.36 8.01 1.55
CA ALA A 97 17.68 7.46 1.82
C ALA A 97 18.50 8.39 2.73
N VAL A 98 19.35 7.80 3.54
CA VAL A 98 20.38 8.47 4.34
C VAL A 98 21.74 7.92 3.94
N ILE A 99 22.65 8.81 3.57
CA ILE A 99 24.03 8.48 3.21
C ILE A 99 24.96 9.11 4.23
N ASP A 100 25.80 8.31 4.87
CA ASP A 100 26.83 8.79 5.79
C ASP A 100 28.15 9.03 5.04
N GLY A 101 28.39 10.29 4.72
CA GLY A 101 29.61 10.81 4.12
C GLY A 101 30.53 11.52 5.10
N ILE A 102 30.41 11.29 6.41
CA ILE A 102 31.28 11.91 7.44
C ILE A 102 32.70 11.34 7.37
N LEU A 103 32.85 10.07 6.97
CA LEU A 103 34.13 9.34 6.89
C LEU A 103 34.93 9.34 8.21
N ALA A 104 34.24 9.27 9.35
CA ALA A 104 34.86 9.24 10.68
C ALA A 104 35.66 7.97 10.99
N LYS A 105 35.61 6.95 10.10
CA LYS A 105 36.22 5.61 10.27
C LYS A 105 35.64 4.79 11.43
N ARG A 106 34.56 5.28 12.01
CA ARG A 106 33.71 4.66 13.04
C ARG A 106 32.29 5.16 12.85
N ASN A 107 31.31 4.35 13.21
CA ASN A 107 29.91 4.76 13.15
C ASN A 107 29.62 5.81 14.25
N LEU A 108 29.16 7.00 13.86
CA LEU A 108 28.77 8.10 14.76
C LEU A 108 27.25 8.19 14.96
N GLY A 109 26.57 7.05 14.82
CA GLY A 109 25.13 6.92 15.09
C GLY A 109 24.26 6.76 13.85
N THR A 110 24.82 6.51 12.66
CA THR A 110 24.02 6.11 11.50
C THR A 110 23.53 4.68 11.69
N SER A 111 22.23 4.47 11.53
CA SER A 111 21.59 3.15 11.63
C SER A 111 20.66 2.89 10.45
N ARG A 112 20.34 1.62 10.21
CA ARG A 112 19.40 1.16 9.18
C ARG A 112 17.97 1.70 9.35
N GLU A 113 17.65 2.20 10.53
CA GLU A 113 16.31 2.68 10.88
C GLU A 113 16.09 4.14 10.46
N MET A 114 17.16 4.87 10.13
CA MET A 114 17.08 6.29 9.78
C MET A 114 16.34 6.57 8.47
N ALA A 115 16.31 5.61 7.54
CA ALA A 115 15.61 5.75 6.27
C ALA A 115 15.35 4.38 5.63
N PRO A 116 14.44 4.29 4.64
CA PRO A 116 14.26 3.09 3.84
C PRO A 116 15.51 2.64 3.09
N VAL A 117 16.51 3.48 2.83
CA VAL A 117 17.81 3.06 2.30
C VAL A 117 18.91 3.76 3.09
N THR A 118 19.87 3.01 3.61
CA THR A 118 20.98 3.55 4.37
C THR A 118 22.33 3.12 3.79
N ILE A 119 23.22 4.07 3.52
CA ILE A 119 24.51 3.81 2.87
C ILE A 119 25.64 4.44 3.68
N GLY A 120 26.66 3.65 4.03
CA GLY A 120 27.88 4.14 4.69
C GLY A 120 29.05 4.27 3.73
N LEU A 121 29.78 5.38 3.77
CA LEU A 121 30.99 5.56 2.95
C LEU A 121 32.25 5.14 3.72
N GLY A 122 32.88 4.04 3.29
CA GLY A 122 34.18 3.60 3.78
C GLY A 122 34.14 2.81 5.09
N PRO A 123 35.30 2.64 5.76
CA PRO A 123 35.41 1.84 6.97
C PRO A 123 34.64 2.48 8.14
N GLY A 124 34.23 1.65 9.10
CA GLY A 124 33.44 2.07 10.28
C GLY A 124 31.98 1.65 10.23
N PHE A 125 31.54 1.06 9.11
CA PHE A 125 30.20 0.51 8.92
C PHE A 125 30.25 -0.95 8.47
N THR A 126 29.19 -1.69 8.77
CA THR A 126 28.97 -3.08 8.35
C THR A 126 27.63 -3.18 7.62
N ALA A 127 27.66 -3.47 6.33
CA ALA A 127 26.46 -3.71 5.52
C ALA A 127 25.68 -4.92 6.05
N GLY A 128 24.36 -4.76 6.18
CA GLY A 128 23.44 -5.72 6.78
C GLY A 128 23.27 -5.57 8.30
N LYS A 129 24.16 -4.83 8.98
CA LYS A 129 24.08 -4.55 10.42
C LYS A 129 23.85 -3.07 10.70
N ASP A 130 24.80 -2.22 10.30
CA ASP A 130 24.77 -0.78 10.60
C ASP A 130 24.02 0.01 9.52
N VAL A 131 24.17 -0.40 8.26
CA VAL A 131 23.59 0.22 7.06
C VAL A 131 23.18 -0.86 6.05
N ASP A 132 22.39 -0.54 5.03
CA ASP A 132 21.98 -1.48 3.97
C ASP A 132 23.12 -1.76 2.98
N ALA A 133 23.96 -0.76 2.67
CA ALA A 133 25.16 -0.94 1.86
C ALA A 133 26.34 -0.10 2.37
N VAL A 134 27.55 -0.59 2.08
CA VAL A 134 28.80 0.14 2.31
C VAL A 134 29.50 0.35 0.98
N ILE A 135 30.02 1.56 0.73
CA ILE A 135 30.82 1.86 -0.46
C ILE A 135 32.30 1.80 -0.11
N GLU A 136 33.07 1.05 -0.89
CA GLU A 136 34.52 1.00 -0.73
C GLU A 136 35.17 2.34 -1.09
N THR A 137 36.02 2.85 -0.19
CA THR A 137 36.67 4.17 -0.32
C THR A 137 38.20 4.07 -0.38
N MET A 138 38.78 2.88 -0.24
CA MET A 138 40.21 2.66 -0.44
C MET A 138 40.56 2.75 -1.93
N ARG A 139 41.63 3.48 -2.27
CA ARG A 139 42.12 3.55 -3.65
C ARG A 139 42.64 2.17 -4.08
N GLY A 140 42.29 1.75 -5.29
CA GLY A 140 42.67 0.46 -5.87
C GLY A 140 41.53 -0.13 -6.71
N HIS A 141 41.66 -1.40 -7.09
CA HIS A 141 40.70 -2.10 -7.97
C HIS A 141 39.27 -2.20 -7.43
N LYS A 142 39.06 -1.94 -6.13
CA LYS A 142 37.74 -2.02 -5.47
C LYS A 142 37.12 -0.66 -5.18
N LEU A 143 37.79 0.45 -5.50
CA LEU A 143 37.28 1.79 -5.21
C LEU A 143 35.88 1.98 -5.81
N GLY A 144 34.94 2.50 -5.02
CA GLY A 144 33.57 2.74 -5.45
C GLY A 144 32.68 1.50 -5.51
N ARG A 145 33.21 0.30 -5.25
CA ARG A 145 32.40 -0.93 -5.25
C ARG A 145 31.37 -0.94 -4.13
N VAL A 146 30.16 -1.38 -4.45
CA VAL A 146 29.08 -1.58 -3.48
C VAL A 146 29.28 -2.90 -2.72
N ILE A 147 29.16 -2.84 -1.41
CA ILE A 147 29.24 -3.97 -0.49
C ILE A 147 27.89 -4.10 0.19
N TYR A 148 27.12 -5.13 -0.15
CA TYR A 148 25.80 -5.42 0.43
C TYR A 148 25.87 -6.29 1.71
N LYS A 149 27.02 -6.93 1.95
CA LYS A 149 27.27 -7.73 3.17
C LYS A 149 28.73 -7.60 3.59
N GLY A 150 28.97 -7.18 4.84
CA GLY A 150 30.30 -6.97 5.39
C GLY A 150 30.75 -5.50 5.36
N SER A 151 32.05 -5.25 5.53
CA SER A 151 32.62 -3.90 5.72
C SER A 151 33.64 -3.55 4.63
N ALA A 152 33.87 -2.26 4.41
CA ALA A 152 34.97 -1.77 3.58
C ALA A 152 36.33 -2.12 4.19
N ILE A 153 37.38 -2.05 3.36
CA ILE A 153 38.77 -2.28 3.79
C ILE A 153 39.12 -1.34 4.96
N PRO A 154 39.72 -1.87 6.06
CA PRO A 154 40.14 -1.06 7.19
C PRO A 154 41.08 0.09 6.77
N ASN A 155 40.95 1.23 7.43
CA ASN A 155 41.81 2.38 7.16
C ASN A 155 43.28 2.04 7.47
N THR A 156 44.13 2.04 6.45
CA THR A 156 45.57 1.79 6.58
C THR A 156 46.32 2.96 7.22
N GLY A 157 45.72 4.15 7.28
CA GLY A 157 46.37 5.37 7.77
C GLY A 157 47.47 5.93 6.84
N ILE A 158 47.71 5.27 5.70
CA ILE A 158 48.71 5.68 4.72
C ILE A 158 47.97 6.42 3.58
N PRO A 159 48.28 7.69 3.30
CA PRO A 159 47.69 8.40 2.18
C PRO A 159 48.12 7.77 0.85
N GLY A 160 47.24 7.83 -0.15
CA GLY A 160 47.56 7.33 -1.51
C GLY A 160 48.79 8.01 -2.09
N ASN A 161 49.59 7.24 -2.83
CA ASN A 161 50.80 7.70 -3.51
C ASN A 161 50.45 8.63 -4.68
N ILE A 162 51.12 9.77 -4.77
CA ILE A 162 51.04 10.73 -5.87
C ILE A 162 52.48 11.06 -6.29
N ALA A 163 52.82 10.77 -7.55
CA ALA A 163 54.16 10.97 -8.11
C ALA A 163 55.31 10.41 -7.25
N GLY A 164 55.10 9.28 -6.57
CA GLY A 164 56.10 8.64 -5.70
C GLY A 164 56.01 9.02 -4.22
N VAL A 165 55.18 10.00 -3.84
CA VAL A 165 55.09 10.56 -2.48
C VAL A 165 53.77 10.16 -1.80
N SER A 166 53.81 9.76 -0.53
CA SER A 166 52.63 9.20 0.17
C SER A 166 52.35 9.88 1.50
N LYS A 167 53.16 9.64 2.54
CA LYS A 167 52.89 10.17 3.89
C LYS A 167 53.35 11.62 4.00
N GLU A 168 54.43 11.92 3.31
CA GLU A 168 55.14 13.19 3.31
C GLU A 168 54.30 14.30 2.70
N ARG A 169 53.26 13.99 1.92
CA ARG A 169 52.38 15.02 1.34
C ARG A 169 51.31 15.53 2.30
N VAL A 170 51.01 14.76 3.35
CA VAL A 170 49.96 15.08 4.31
C VAL A 170 50.55 15.64 5.59
N ILE A 171 50.23 16.89 5.89
CA ILE A 171 50.79 17.60 7.03
C ILE A 171 49.84 17.50 8.21
N HIS A 172 50.41 17.19 9.37
CA HIS A 172 49.69 17.09 10.63
C HIS A 172 50.20 18.14 11.61
N SER A 173 49.32 18.62 12.48
CA SER A 173 49.64 19.66 13.45
C SER A 173 50.72 19.17 14.43
N PRO A 174 51.84 19.90 14.60
CA PRO A 174 52.90 19.51 15.53
C PRO A 174 52.52 19.72 17.01
N ALA A 175 51.49 20.54 17.28
CA ALA A 175 51.03 20.91 18.61
C ALA A 175 49.51 21.06 18.67
N GLU A 176 48.98 21.17 19.90
CA GLU A 176 47.58 21.54 20.13
C GLU A 176 47.46 23.07 20.26
N GLY A 177 46.48 23.66 19.57
CA GLY A 177 46.25 25.10 19.59
C GLY A 177 45.36 25.59 18.45
N ILE A 178 45.42 26.90 18.17
CA ILE A 178 44.67 27.53 17.08
C ILE A 178 45.58 27.65 15.85
N LEU A 179 45.15 27.10 14.72
CA LEU A 179 45.90 27.23 13.47
C LEU A 179 45.79 28.65 12.91
N ARG A 180 46.91 29.21 12.48
CA ARG A 180 46.97 30.45 11.69
C ARG A 180 47.68 30.20 10.37
N ASN A 181 47.01 30.48 9.28
CA ASN A 181 47.51 30.22 7.94
C ASN A 181 48.47 31.34 7.51
N ILE A 182 49.60 30.96 6.93
CA ILE A 182 50.53 31.88 6.24
C ILE A 182 50.24 31.85 4.74
N HIS A 183 50.03 30.64 4.21
CA HIS A 183 49.73 30.40 2.80
C HIS A 183 48.25 30.09 2.57
N HIS A 184 47.83 30.19 1.32
CA HIS A 184 46.50 29.86 0.84
C HIS A 184 46.52 28.59 -0.01
N ILE A 185 45.36 27.93 -0.11
CA ILE A 185 45.20 26.84 -1.09
C ILE A 185 45.53 27.41 -2.47
N THR A 186 46.29 26.67 -3.26
CA THR A 186 46.89 27.02 -4.57
C THR A 186 48.26 27.70 -4.55
N ASP A 187 48.80 28.05 -3.39
CA ASP A 187 50.17 28.55 -3.31
C ASP A 187 51.17 27.42 -3.60
N MET A 188 52.26 27.77 -4.29
CA MET A 188 53.44 26.90 -4.38
C MET A 188 54.28 27.09 -3.12
N VAL A 189 54.72 25.98 -2.54
CA VAL A 189 55.52 25.97 -1.31
C VAL A 189 56.79 25.15 -1.50
N GLU A 190 57.88 25.60 -0.88
CA GLU A 190 59.15 24.89 -0.83
C GLU A 190 59.27 24.08 0.46
N LYS A 191 59.92 22.92 0.41
CA LYS A 191 60.14 22.07 1.58
C LYS A 191 60.88 22.84 2.67
N GLY A 192 60.29 22.88 3.86
CA GLY A 192 60.79 23.64 5.01
C GLY A 192 60.17 25.02 5.17
N GLU A 193 59.52 25.56 4.14
CA GLU A 193 58.76 26.81 4.20
C GLU A 193 57.60 26.70 5.20
N SER A 194 57.39 27.73 6.01
CA SER A 194 56.29 27.71 6.99
C SER A 194 54.96 27.99 6.30
N ILE A 195 54.07 26.99 6.27
CA ILE A 195 52.74 27.12 5.66
C ILE A 195 51.69 27.68 6.63
N ALA A 196 51.94 27.53 7.93
CA ALA A 196 51.09 28.01 9.02
C ALA A 196 51.87 28.06 10.35
N TRP A 197 51.30 28.64 11.40
CA TRP A 197 51.72 28.42 12.78
C TRP A 197 50.55 28.02 13.68
N ILE A 198 50.85 27.28 14.75
CA ILE A 198 49.89 26.91 15.79
C ILE A 198 50.11 27.87 16.97
N GLU A 199 49.10 28.68 17.28
CA GLU A 199 49.04 29.47 18.50
C GLU A 199 48.77 28.53 19.69
N THR A 200 49.80 28.29 20.49
CA THR A 200 49.70 27.47 21.71
C THR A 200 49.78 28.35 22.95
N LYS A 201 49.47 27.78 24.12
CA LYS A 201 49.65 28.47 25.42
C LYS A 201 51.10 28.87 25.71
N ASN A 202 52.08 28.22 25.07
CA ASN A 202 53.51 28.40 25.33
C ASN A 202 54.23 29.11 24.17
N GLY A 203 53.49 29.75 23.26
CA GLY A 203 54.01 30.44 22.09
C GLY A 203 53.60 29.79 20.76
N ASN A 204 54.09 30.34 19.65
CA ASN A 204 53.72 29.91 18.31
C ASN A 204 54.65 28.80 17.82
N VAL A 205 54.06 27.71 17.29
CA VAL A 205 54.80 26.58 16.72
C VAL A 205 54.63 26.59 15.21
N GLN A 206 55.73 26.68 14.46
CA GLN A 206 55.69 26.66 13.00
C GLN A 206 55.28 25.29 12.44
N VAL A 207 54.56 25.33 11.32
CA VAL A 207 54.18 24.17 10.52
C VAL A 207 54.92 24.25 9.18
N PRO A 208 56.05 23.55 9.00
CA PRO A 208 56.78 23.56 7.75
C PRO A 208 56.14 22.63 6.70
N ALA A 209 56.25 23.00 5.43
CA ALA A 209 56.00 22.13 4.29
C ALA A 209 56.99 20.95 4.31
N THR A 210 56.47 19.75 4.11
CA THR A 210 57.24 18.51 4.18
C THR A 210 57.84 18.10 2.83
N ILE A 211 57.33 18.66 1.73
CA ILE A 211 57.77 18.48 0.35
C ILE A 211 57.59 19.79 -0.42
N ASP A 212 58.27 19.92 -1.56
CA ASP A 212 57.96 20.96 -2.55
C ASP A 212 56.64 20.63 -3.25
N GLY A 213 55.86 21.66 -3.58
CA GLY A 213 54.70 21.47 -4.45
C GLY A 213 53.57 22.46 -4.23
N LEU A 214 52.42 22.13 -4.80
CA LEU A 214 51.20 22.92 -4.75
C LEU A 214 50.42 22.62 -3.48
N LEU A 215 50.12 23.64 -2.67
CA LEU A 215 49.27 23.50 -1.50
C LEU A 215 47.81 23.29 -1.91
N ARG A 216 47.44 22.03 -2.16
CA ARG A 216 46.11 21.65 -2.68
C ARG A 216 45.01 21.62 -1.62
N GLY A 217 45.37 21.69 -0.35
CA GLY A 217 44.41 21.73 0.74
C GLY A 217 45.03 22.24 2.03
N LEU A 218 44.26 23.05 2.73
CA LEU A 218 44.64 23.68 3.99
C LEU A 218 43.37 23.94 4.79
N ILE A 219 43.34 23.50 6.04
CA ILE A 219 42.21 23.77 6.93
C ILE A 219 42.06 25.28 7.19
N ARG A 220 40.87 25.70 7.60
CA ARG A 220 40.50 27.10 7.76
C ARG A 220 41.37 27.78 8.83
N ASP A 221 41.69 29.06 8.59
CA ASP A 221 42.35 29.91 9.59
C ASP A 221 41.51 30.01 10.86
N GLY A 222 42.15 29.99 12.02
CA GLY A 222 41.48 30.05 13.31
C GLY A 222 40.88 28.73 13.78
N TYR A 223 41.04 27.63 13.03
CA TYR A 223 40.47 26.34 13.41
C TYR A 223 41.27 25.70 14.58
N PRO A 224 40.59 25.19 15.63
CA PRO A 224 41.25 24.51 16.73
C PRO A 224 41.74 23.12 16.32
N VAL A 225 43.01 22.82 16.55
CA VAL A 225 43.64 21.55 16.15
C VAL A 225 44.32 20.88 17.33
N ALA A 226 44.20 19.55 17.39
CA ALA A 226 44.97 18.72 18.31
C ALA A 226 46.33 18.34 17.70
N LYS A 227 47.31 17.97 18.55
CA LYS A 227 48.57 17.40 18.05
C LYS A 227 48.30 16.14 17.21
N GLY A 228 48.88 16.08 16.02
CA GLY A 228 48.67 15.00 15.06
C GLY A 228 47.38 15.13 14.24
N PHE A 229 46.61 16.20 14.38
CA PHE A 229 45.44 16.47 13.56
C PHE A 229 45.85 16.82 12.12
N LYS A 230 45.17 16.30 11.11
CA LYS A 230 45.52 16.55 9.69
C LYS A 230 45.11 17.98 9.30
N ILE A 231 46.06 18.80 8.86
CA ILE A 231 45.83 20.24 8.61
C ILE A 231 46.05 20.68 7.16
N ALA A 232 46.94 20.01 6.43
CA ALA A 232 47.22 20.37 5.04
C ALA A 232 47.56 19.16 4.16
N ASP A 233 47.52 19.36 2.86
CA ASP A 233 47.87 18.39 1.83
C ASP A 233 48.57 19.12 0.69
N ILE A 234 49.75 18.64 0.27
CA ILE A 234 50.55 19.19 -0.82
C ILE A 234 50.50 18.22 -2.00
N ASP A 235 50.31 18.71 -3.23
CA ASP A 235 50.51 17.92 -4.45
C ASP A 235 51.92 18.20 -5.00
N PRO A 236 52.79 17.21 -5.19
CA PRO A 236 54.13 17.43 -5.75
C PRO A 236 54.11 17.87 -7.23
N ARG A 237 52.93 17.86 -7.88
CA ARG A 237 52.75 18.20 -9.30
C ARG A 237 52.18 19.59 -9.43
N ALA A 238 52.97 20.54 -9.90
CA ALA A 238 52.57 21.95 -10.04
C ALA A 238 51.51 22.15 -11.14
N GLU A 239 51.52 21.30 -12.17
CA GLU A 239 50.59 21.32 -13.30
C GLU A 239 49.14 20.96 -12.92
N GLU A 240 48.91 20.45 -11.70
CA GLU A 240 47.61 20.03 -11.20
C GLU A 240 46.84 21.17 -10.49
N TYR A 241 47.18 22.43 -10.80
CA TYR A 241 46.56 23.64 -10.22
C TYR A 241 45.03 23.58 -10.22
N ASP A 242 44.45 23.29 -11.39
CA ASP A 242 43.00 23.23 -11.58
C ASP A 242 42.32 22.17 -10.70
N ASN A 243 43.04 21.10 -10.35
CA ASN A 243 42.51 20.07 -9.47
C ASN A 243 42.31 20.53 -8.03
N CYS A 244 42.75 21.73 -7.64
CA CYS A 244 42.33 22.34 -6.39
C CYS A 244 40.84 22.67 -6.35
N PHE A 245 40.18 22.82 -7.52
CA PHE A 245 38.80 23.29 -7.65
C PHE A 245 37.83 22.23 -8.19
N THR A 246 38.33 21.03 -8.51
CA THR A 246 37.52 19.95 -9.10
C THR A 246 37.30 18.79 -8.14
N ILE A 247 36.12 18.18 -8.28
CA ILE A 247 35.74 16.97 -7.55
C ILE A 247 36.64 15.83 -8.04
N SER A 248 37.41 15.25 -7.11
CA SER A 248 38.38 14.20 -7.43
C SER A 248 37.75 12.98 -8.10
N ASP A 249 38.57 12.30 -8.91
CA ASP A 249 38.35 10.96 -9.44
C ASP A 249 37.76 9.99 -8.40
N LYS A 250 38.33 10.01 -7.19
CA LYS A 250 37.94 9.18 -6.07
C LYS A 250 36.53 9.49 -5.58
N ALA A 251 36.22 10.77 -5.37
CA ALA A 251 34.91 11.20 -4.95
C ALA A 251 33.85 10.88 -6.01
N ARG A 252 34.17 11.05 -7.31
CA ARG A 252 33.28 10.67 -8.42
C ARG A 252 33.02 9.17 -8.50
N CYS A 253 34.04 8.35 -8.28
CA CYS A 253 33.93 6.89 -8.29
C CYS A 253 33.07 6.39 -7.10
N ILE A 254 33.31 6.91 -5.90
CA ILE A 254 32.48 6.64 -4.71
C ILE A 254 31.03 7.06 -4.96
N ALA A 255 30.81 8.25 -5.52
CA ALA A 255 29.48 8.75 -5.86
C ALA A 255 28.74 7.85 -6.87
N GLY A 256 29.47 7.26 -7.83
CA GLY A 256 28.95 6.24 -8.74
C GLY A 256 28.42 5.01 -7.99
N GLY A 257 29.22 4.48 -7.06
CA GLY A 257 28.82 3.37 -6.20
C GLY A 257 27.62 3.70 -5.30
N VAL A 258 27.53 4.94 -4.79
CA VAL A 258 26.36 5.39 -4.02
C VAL A 258 25.11 5.39 -4.88
N LEU A 259 25.18 5.94 -6.09
CA LEU A 259 24.04 5.98 -7.00
C LEU A 259 23.60 4.57 -7.42
N GLU A 260 24.56 3.69 -7.72
CA GLU A 260 24.31 2.26 -7.97
C GLU A 260 23.59 1.62 -6.78
N ALA A 261 24.15 1.72 -5.58
CA ALA A 261 23.56 1.15 -4.36
C ALA A 261 22.16 1.70 -4.08
N LEU A 262 21.96 3.01 -4.24
CA LEU A 262 20.67 3.65 -4.04
C LEU A 262 19.62 3.09 -5.00
N LEU A 263 19.92 3.07 -6.30
CA LEU A 263 18.98 2.57 -7.31
C LEU A 263 18.74 1.06 -7.15
N SER A 264 19.77 0.26 -6.92
CA SER A 264 19.65 -1.18 -6.71
C SER A 264 18.85 -1.53 -5.46
N LEU A 265 19.09 -0.87 -4.32
CA LEU A 265 18.33 -1.13 -3.08
C LEU A 265 16.90 -0.62 -3.16
N GLN A 266 16.65 0.45 -3.91
CA GLN A 266 15.29 0.88 -4.21
C GLN A 266 14.56 -0.10 -5.12
N MET A 267 15.23 -0.59 -6.18
CA MET A 267 14.69 -1.64 -7.03
C MET A 267 14.45 -2.90 -6.21
N GLU A 268 15.40 -3.37 -5.40
CA GLU A 268 15.23 -4.49 -4.48
C GLU A 268 14.04 -4.28 -3.55
N LYS A 269 13.82 -3.10 -2.97
CA LYS A 269 12.63 -2.85 -2.12
C LYS A 269 11.33 -2.70 -2.92
N CYS A 270 11.40 -2.37 -4.21
CA CYS A 270 10.27 -2.39 -5.14
C CYS A 270 9.99 -3.78 -5.73
N THR A 271 11.00 -4.64 -5.87
CA THR A 271 10.92 -6.03 -6.34
C THR A 271 10.77 -7.03 -5.18
N HIS A 272 11.07 -6.60 -3.95
CA HIS A 272 10.71 -7.20 -2.67
C HIS A 272 9.39 -6.63 -2.12
N LEU A 273 8.62 -5.90 -2.94
CA LEU A 273 7.23 -6.32 -3.11
C LEU A 273 7.31 -7.62 -3.90
N ASP A 274 7.64 -8.63 -3.10
CA ASP A 274 7.64 -10.03 -3.38
C ASP A 274 7.05 -10.37 -4.77
N GLN A 275 7.92 -10.76 -5.71
CA GLN A 275 7.48 -11.50 -6.90
C GLN A 275 6.76 -12.82 -6.52
N SER A 276 6.68 -13.17 -5.21
CA SER A 276 5.76 -14.15 -4.65
C SER A 276 4.53 -13.58 -3.89
N SER A 277 4.35 -12.25 -3.76
CA SER A 277 3.11 -11.65 -3.24
C SER A 277 2.13 -11.41 -4.36
N GLN A 278 1.41 -12.48 -4.69
CA GLN A 278 0.17 -12.47 -5.45
C GLN A 278 -0.72 -11.29 -5.04
N VAL A 279 -1.17 -10.49 -6.01
CA VAL A 279 -2.18 -9.46 -5.78
C VAL A 279 -3.55 -10.07 -5.99
N TYR A 280 -4.30 -10.25 -4.91
CA TYR A 280 -5.68 -10.72 -5.00
C TYR A 280 -6.64 -9.55 -5.22
N ALA A 281 -7.14 -9.41 -6.46
CA ALA A 281 -8.12 -8.39 -6.84
C ALA A 281 -9.47 -9.02 -7.27
N ASP A 282 -9.88 -10.12 -6.64
CA ASP A 282 -11.17 -10.80 -6.88
C ASP A 282 -12.05 -10.97 -5.62
N CYS A 283 -11.94 -10.04 -4.65
CA CYS A 283 -12.74 -10.07 -3.41
C CYS A 283 -14.26 -10.07 -3.62
N ALA A 284 -14.76 -9.55 -4.75
CA ALA A 284 -16.18 -9.56 -5.10
C ALA A 284 -16.69 -10.94 -5.53
N ALA A 285 -15.81 -11.87 -5.92
CA ALA A 285 -16.15 -13.27 -6.06
C ALA A 285 -16.15 -13.95 -4.69
N THR A 286 -15.05 -13.83 -3.94
CA THR A 286 -14.91 -14.34 -2.58
C THR A 286 -13.81 -13.58 -1.86
N SER A 287 -13.96 -13.25 -0.57
CA SER A 287 -12.80 -12.79 0.19
C SER A 287 -11.88 -13.99 0.43
N ILE A 288 -10.65 -13.95 -0.09
CA ILE A 288 -9.72 -15.08 0.04
C ILE A 288 -9.10 -15.15 1.44
N HIS A 289 -8.84 -13.99 2.04
CA HIS A 289 -8.32 -13.89 3.39
C HIS A 289 -9.48 -13.88 4.38
N LYS A 290 -9.52 -14.91 5.22
CA LYS A 290 -10.45 -15.04 6.34
C LYS A 290 -9.69 -14.79 7.64
N PRO A 291 -10.25 -14.00 8.59
CA PRO A 291 -9.68 -13.87 9.93
C PRO A 291 -9.42 -15.23 10.56
N LEU A 292 -8.35 -15.36 11.36
CA LEU A 292 -7.98 -16.64 11.99
C LEU A 292 -9.13 -17.20 12.85
N GLN A 293 -9.85 -16.32 13.57
CA GLN A 293 -11.01 -16.69 14.39
C GLN A 293 -12.13 -17.39 13.60
N VAL A 294 -12.25 -17.17 12.29
CA VAL A 294 -13.20 -17.89 11.42
C VAL A 294 -12.80 -19.36 11.30
N LYS A 295 -11.51 -19.63 11.07
CA LYS A 295 -11.00 -21.01 10.94
C LYS A 295 -11.12 -21.75 12.27
N GLU A 296 -10.70 -21.12 13.36
CA GLU A 296 -10.79 -21.70 14.70
C GLU A 296 -12.23 -21.98 15.13
N ALA A 297 -13.19 -21.11 14.76
CA ALA A 297 -14.61 -21.33 15.03
C ALA A 297 -15.16 -22.53 14.25
N MET A 298 -14.79 -22.69 12.98
CA MET A 298 -15.17 -23.85 12.16
C MET A 298 -14.58 -25.15 12.73
N GLU A 299 -13.29 -25.15 13.05
CA GLU A 299 -12.59 -26.32 13.63
C GLU A 299 -13.24 -26.75 14.94
N ARG A 300 -13.49 -25.80 15.85
CA ARG A 300 -14.17 -26.08 17.12
C ARG A 300 -15.58 -26.63 16.93
N ALA A 301 -16.31 -26.13 15.93
CA ALA A 301 -17.67 -26.58 15.65
C ALA A 301 -17.73 -28.00 15.07
N MET A 302 -16.63 -28.52 14.51
CA MET A 302 -16.55 -29.93 14.08
C MET A 302 -16.57 -30.91 15.25
N GLU A 303 -16.25 -30.46 16.47
CA GLU A 303 -16.36 -31.27 17.69
C GLU A 303 -17.80 -31.32 18.24
N TYR A 304 -18.73 -30.55 17.66
CA TYR A 304 -20.11 -30.48 18.12
C TYR A 304 -20.96 -31.60 17.50
N GLY A 305 -22.04 -31.98 18.21
CA GLY A 305 -23.01 -32.95 17.73
C GLY A 305 -24.02 -32.32 16.77
N ASN A 306 -24.99 -33.12 16.30
CA ASN A 306 -26.08 -32.61 15.46
C ASN A 306 -27.12 -31.87 16.33
N ALA A 307 -27.46 -30.63 15.95
CA ALA A 307 -28.44 -29.82 16.67
C ALA A 307 -29.87 -30.39 16.51
N GLY A 308 -30.69 -30.28 17.56
CA GLY A 308 -32.12 -30.66 17.52
C GLY A 308 -32.39 -32.17 17.53
N ARG A 309 -31.38 -33.03 17.68
CA ARG A 309 -31.53 -34.50 17.61
C ARG A 309 -31.07 -35.27 18.84
N GLY A 310 -30.81 -34.59 19.96
CA GLY A 310 -30.40 -35.22 21.21
C GLY A 310 -30.32 -34.25 22.38
N VAL A 311 -30.27 -34.80 23.61
CA VAL A 311 -30.11 -34.05 24.87
C VAL A 311 -28.68 -34.09 25.42
N HIS A 312 -27.75 -34.76 24.72
CA HIS A 312 -26.36 -34.85 25.12
C HIS A 312 -25.62 -33.52 24.91
N GLU A 313 -24.57 -33.28 25.70
CA GLU A 313 -23.87 -31.99 25.77
C GLU A 313 -23.39 -31.48 24.39
N SER A 314 -22.94 -32.39 23.51
CA SER A 314 -22.50 -32.02 22.16
C SER A 314 -23.63 -31.54 21.24
N ALA A 315 -24.86 -32.07 21.37
CA ALA A 315 -26.03 -31.57 20.63
C ALA A 315 -26.50 -30.21 21.19
N LEU A 316 -26.43 -30.02 22.51
CA LEU A 316 -26.76 -28.74 23.15
C LEU A 316 -25.77 -27.63 22.77
N LYS A 317 -24.47 -27.93 22.70
CA LYS A 317 -23.45 -26.98 22.21
C LYS A 317 -23.75 -26.53 20.77
N SER A 318 -24.10 -27.46 19.90
CA SER A 318 -24.49 -27.18 18.51
C SER A 318 -25.72 -26.28 18.42
N ALA A 319 -26.79 -26.61 19.16
CA ALA A 319 -28.02 -25.82 19.19
C ALA A 319 -27.77 -24.38 19.70
N ARG A 320 -26.96 -24.21 20.76
CA ARG A 320 -26.56 -22.89 21.28
C ARG A 320 -25.75 -22.10 20.28
N SER A 321 -24.80 -22.74 19.58
CA SER A 321 -24.00 -22.08 18.55
C SER A 321 -24.85 -21.57 17.39
N ILE A 322 -25.83 -22.36 16.94
CA ILE A 322 -26.75 -21.97 15.87
C ILE A 322 -27.65 -20.81 16.33
N TYR A 323 -28.21 -20.89 17.54
CA TYR A 323 -29.06 -19.82 18.07
C TYR A 323 -28.28 -18.50 18.25
N LYS A 324 -27.06 -18.56 18.80
CA LYS A 324 -26.15 -17.39 18.89
C LYS A 324 -25.92 -16.75 17.53
N ALA A 325 -25.70 -17.56 16.49
CA ALA A 325 -25.52 -17.06 15.13
C ALA A 325 -26.75 -16.31 14.62
N ARG A 326 -27.96 -16.81 14.93
CA ARG A 326 -29.22 -16.13 14.60
C ARG A 326 -29.37 -14.82 15.35
N GLU A 327 -29.05 -14.76 16.64
CA GLU A 327 -29.07 -13.52 17.42
C GLU A 327 -28.15 -12.47 16.79
N ILE A 328 -26.91 -12.85 16.51
CA ILE A 328 -25.92 -11.94 15.90
C ILE A 328 -26.38 -11.45 14.52
N LEU A 329 -26.91 -12.34 13.67
CA LEU A 329 -27.41 -11.96 12.34
C LEU A 329 -28.68 -11.10 12.42
N CYS A 330 -29.56 -11.40 13.36
CA CYS A 330 -30.76 -10.61 13.63
C CYS A 330 -30.38 -9.18 14.01
N ASP A 331 -29.44 -9.03 14.94
CA ASP A 331 -28.95 -7.71 15.36
C ASP A 331 -28.20 -7.02 14.21
N PHE A 332 -27.33 -7.74 13.50
CA PHE A 332 -26.50 -7.21 12.42
C PHE A 332 -27.32 -6.62 11.25
N PHE A 333 -28.45 -7.24 10.92
CA PHE A 333 -29.35 -6.78 9.87
C PHE A 333 -30.58 -6.04 10.40
N ASP A 334 -30.66 -5.80 11.71
CA ASP A 334 -31.82 -5.22 12.38
C ASP A 334 -33.13 -5.92 11.96
N ALA A 335 -33.11 -7.25 11.97
CA ALA A 335 -34.27 -8.10 11.68
C ALA A 335 -35.25 -8.12 12.87
N ASP A 336 -36.41 -8.75 12.66
CA ASP A 336 -37.48 -8.74 13.66
C ASP A 336 -37.21 -9.67 14.86
N SER A 337 -36.71 -10.89 14.61
CA SER A 337 -36.28 -11.81 15.67
C SER A 337 -35.32 -12.88 15.15
N PRO A 338 -34.53 -13.52 16.03
CA PRO A 338 -33.63 -14.62 15.68
C PRO A 338 -34.34 -15.79 14.98
N GLU A 339 -35.60 -16.07 15.33
CA GLU A 339 -36.42 -17.13 14.71
C GLU A 339 -36.74 -16.84 13.23
N GLN A 340 -36.60 -15.60 12.77
CA GLN A 340 -36.79 -15.20 11.39
C GLN A 340 -35.50 -15.19 10.54
N VAL A 341 -34.37 -15.58 11.13
CA VAL A 341 -33.12 -15.82 10.40
C VAL A 341 -33.15 -17.25 9.90
N VAL A 342 -32.78 -17.49 8.63
CA VAL A 342 -32.74 -18.80 7.98
C VAL A 342 -31.36 -19.01 7.37
N PHE A 343 -30.76 -20.16 7.61
CA PHE A 343 -29.49 -20.56 7.03
C PHE A 343 -29.69 -21.36 5.74
N THR A 344 -28.91 -21.01 4.72
CA THR A 344 -28.88 -21.67 3.41
C THR A 344 -27.43 -21.91 2.99
N SER A 345 -27.21 -22.59 1.87
CA SER A 345 -25.87 -22.73 1.29
C SER A 345 -25.28 -21.40 0.78
N GLY A 346 -26.11 -20.37 0.58
CA GLY A 346 -25.70 -19.08 0.07
C GLY A 346 -26.87 -18.23 -0.45
N VAL A 347 -26.56 -16.99 -0.87
CA VAL A 347 -27.56 -16.02 -1.35
C VAL A 347 -28.41 -16.55 -2.51
N THR A 348 -27.84 -17.38 -3.39
CA THR A 348 -28.57 -17.96 -4.52
C THR A 348 -29.71 -18.86 -4.07
N GLU A 349 -29.50 -19.70 -3.05
CA GLU A 349 -30.54 -20.57 -2.50
C GLU A 349 -31.60 -19.72 -1.78
N SER A 350 -31.18 -18.74 -1.00
CA SER A 350 -32.07 -17.79 -0.34
C SER A 350 -32.97 -17.03 -1.32
N LEU A 351 -32.42 -16.54 -2.42
CA LEU A 351 -33.18 -15.88 -3.48
C LEU A 351 -34.14 -16.84 -4.18
N ASN A 352 -33.77 -18.10 -4.40
CA ASN A 352 -34.68 -19.11 -4.92
C ASN A 352 -35.86 -19.36 -3.97
N ILE A 353 -35.59 -19.49 -2.66
CA ILE A 353 -36.62 -19.65 -1.62
C ILE A 353 -37.54 -18.44 -1.62
N ALA A 354 -37.00 -17.22 -1.56
CA ALA A 354 -37.78 -16.00 -1.54
C ALA A 354 -38.63 -15.85 -2.80
N ILE A 355 -38.03 -15.96 -3.99
CA ILE A 355 -38.71 -15.73 -5.26
C ILE A 355 -39.80 -16.77 -5.50
N LYS A 356 -39.44 -18.06 -5.48
CA LYS A 356 -40.39 -19.15 -5.78
C LYS A 356 -41.41 -19.36 -4.66
N GLY A 357 -41.02 -19.02 -3.43
CA GLY A 357 -41.85 -19.18 -2.25
C GLY A 357 -42.91 -18.10 -2.06
N LEU A 358 -42.68 -16.88 -2.59
CA LEU A 358 -43.57 -15.73 -2.43
C LEU A 358 -44.37 -15.36 -3.68
N ILE A 359 -43.82 -15.61 -4.87
CA ILE A 359 -44.40 -15.17 -6.14
C ILE A 359 -45.27 -16.28 -6.72
N ASN A 360 -46.45 -15.93 -7.20
CA ASN A 360 -47.35 -16.81 -7.93
C ASN A 360 -47.29 -16.52 -9.44
N PRO A 361 -47.73 -17.47 -10.29
CA PRO A 361 -47.84 -17.28 -11.73
C PRO A 361 -48.58 -16.01 -12.19
N GLU A 362 -49.61 -15.56 -11.48
CA GLU A 362 -50.43 -14.41 -11.88
C GLU A 362 -49.86 -13.05 -11.48
N ASP A 363 -48.80 -13.06 -10.67
CA ASP A 363 -48.18 -11.85 -10.12
C ASP A 363 -47.27 -11.16 -11.14
N GLN A 364 -47.06 -9.86 -10.94
CA GLN A 364 -45.99 -9.09 -11.58
C GLN A 364 -44.85 -8.88 -10.59
N VAL A 365 -43.62 -9.01 -11.07
CA VAL A 365 -42.39 -8.76 -10.31
C VAL A 365 -41.54 -7.72 -11.02
N ILE A 366 -41.15 -6.69 -10.29
CA ILE A 366 -40.21 -5.69 -10.79
C ILE A 366 -38.80 -6.10 -10.38
N THR A 367 -37.84 -5.91 -11.27
CA THR A 367 -36.42 -6.07 -11.00
C THR A 367 -35.60 -5.10 -11.83
N THR A 368 -34.27 -5.12 -11.70
CA THR A 368 -33.39 -4.19 -12.40
C THR A 368 -32.51 -4.89 -13.43
N TRP A 369 -31.91 -4.14 -14.36
CA TRP A 369 -30.90 -4.72 -15.25
C TRP A 369 -29.53 -4.90 -14.57
N MET A 370 -29.37 -4.45 -13.32
CA MET A 370 -28.14 -4.59 -12.52
C MET A 370 -28.00 -5.93 -11.81
N GLU A 371 -28.98 -6.82 -11.98
CA GLU A 371 -29.07 -8.05 -11.22
C GLU A 371 -28.08 -9.13 -11.65
N HIS A 372 -27.62 -9.88 -10.64
CA HIS A 372 -26.93 -11.13 -10.83
C HIS A 372 -27.90 -12.23 -11.28
N ASN A 373 -27.38 -13.25 -11.96
CA ASN A 373 -28.15 -14.43 -12.38
C ASN A 373 -28.82 -15.19 -11.22
N SER A 374 -28.40 -14.96 -9.97
CA SER A 374 -29.05 -15.49 -8.77
C SER A 374 -30.44 -14.91 -8.55
N VAL A 375 -30.73 -13.72 -9.08
CA VAL A 375 -32.05 -13.10 -9.14
C VAL A 375 -32.72 -13.42 -10.49
N LEU A 376 -32.02 -13.17 -11.60
CA LEU A 376 -32.63 -13.26 -12.94
C LEU A 376 -33.10 -14.68 -13.29
N ARG A 377 -32.32 -15.73 -13.00
CA ARG A 377 -32.70 -17.10 -13.41
C ARG A 377 -33.94 -17.62 -12.67
N PRO A 378 -34.06 -17.47 -11.34
CA PRO A 378 -35.32 -17.79 -10.65
C PRO A 378 -36.51 -17.00 -11.18
N LEU A 379 -36.32 -15.71 -11.50
CA LEU A 379 -37.39 -14.91 -12.10
C LEU A 379 -37.79 -15.48 -13.47
N TYR A 380 -36.85 -15.73 -14.38
CA TYR A 380 -37.17 -16.32 -15.70
C TYR A 380 -37.86 -17.69 -15.59
N GLU A 381 -37.55 -18.50 -14.58
CA GLU A 381 -38.28 -19.74 -14.32
C GLU A 381 -39.74 -19.46 -13.88
N MET A 382 -39.98 -18.39 -13.12
CA MET A 382 -41.34 -17.96 -12.75
C MET A 382 -42.09 -17.35 -13.93
N GLU A 383 -41.41 -16.62 -14.82
CA GLU A 383 -41.99 -16.11 -16.07
C GLU A 383 -42.49 -17.23 -16.97
N GLN A 384 -41.72 -18.31 -17.09
CA GLN A 384 -42.17 -19.52 -17.80
C GLN A 384 -43.42 -20.16 -17.18
N LYS A 385 -43.70 -19.89 -15.89
CA LYS A 385 -44.91 -20.37 -15.19
C LYS A 385 -46.06 -19.37 -15.26
N GLY A 386 -45.85 -18.17 -15.80
CA GLY A 386 -46.87 -17.15 -16.04
C GLY A 386 -46.57 -15.78 -15.45
N THR A 387 -45.58 -15.66 -14.53
CA THR A 387 -45.28 -14.42 -13.81
C THR A 387 -44.84 -13.33 -14.78
N GLU A 388 -45.38 -12.12 -14.66
CA GLU A 388 -44.94 -10.99 -15.46
C GLU A 388 -43.65 -10.39 -14.85
N ILE A 389 -42.57 -10.29 -15.62
CA ILE A 389 -41.33 -9.62 -15.17
C ILE A 389 -41.22 -8.26 -15.84
N THR A 390 -41.02 -7.21 -15.03
CA THR A 390 -40.65 -5.88 -15.53
C THR A 390 -39.24 -5.54 -15.09
N ILE A 391 -38.34 -5.39 -16.07
CA ILE A 391 -36.93 -5.02 -15.84
C ILE A 391 -36.78 -3.51 -16.08
N THR A 392 -36.27 -2.78 -15.09
CA THR A 392 -36.16 -1.32 -15.13
C THR A 392 -34.78 -0.83 -14.65
N ASN A 393 -34.57 0.48 -14.62
CA ASN A 393 -33.39 1.09 -14.03
C ASN A 393 -33.44 1.02 -12.49
N PRO A 394 -32.29 0.92 -11.81
CA PRO A 394 -32.22 0.84 -10.34
C PRO A 394 -32.41 2.21 -9.67
N VAL A 395 -33.39 3.00 -10.13
CA VAL A 395 -33.72 4.33 -9.61
C VAL A 395 -35.21 4.42 -9.32
N LEU A 396 -35.55 5.09 -8.22
CA LEU A 396 -36.92 5.15 -7.70
C LEU A 396 -37.95 5.60 -8.74
N GLU A 397 -37.62 6.60 -9.55
CA GLU A 397 -38.57 7.16 -10.54
C GLU A 397 -38.93 6.17 -11.66
N ASP A 398 -38.01 5.31 -12.07
CA ASP A 398 -38.29 4.30 -13.09
C ASP A 398 -38.95 3.06 -12.48
N ILE A 399 -38.65 2.75 -11.21
CA ILE A 399 -39.37 1.73 -10.44
C ILE A 399 -40.84 2.13 -10.27
N LYS A 400 -41.13 3.40 -9.93
CA LYS A 400 -42.50 3.92 -9.81
C LYS A 400 -43.31 3.72 -11.09
N LYS A 401 -42.70 3.92 -12.27
CA LYS A 401 -43.36 3.74 -13.57
C LYS A 401 -43.60 2.28 -13.93
N ALA A 402 -42.79 1.37 -13.39
CA ALA A 402 -42.91 -0.07 -13.62
C ALA A 402 -44.03 -0.73 -12.78
N VAL A 403 -44.49 -0.07 -11.71
CA VAL A 403 -45.56 -0.59 -10.85
C VAL A 403 -46.90 -0.62 -11.58
N GLY A 404 -47.48 -1.82 -11.67
CA GLY A 404 -48.84 -2.10 -12.12
C GLY A 404 -49.73 -2.65 -11.01
N GLU A 405 -51.00 -2.91 -11.32
CA GLU A 405 -51.99 -3.42 -10.36
C GLU A 405 -51.65 -4.81 -9.80
N LYS A 406 -50.91 -5.61 -10.57
CA LYS A 406 -50.49 -6.96 -10.20
C LYS A 406 -49.11 -7.02 -9.54
N THR A 407 -48.45 -5.86 -9.32
CA THR A 407 -47.11 -5.85 -8.74
C THR A 407 -47.12 -6.43 -7.34
N LYS A 408 -46.54 -7.62 -7.19
CA LYS A 408 -46.46 -8.34 -5.92
C LYS A 408 -45.17 -8.04 -5.18
N ALA A 409 -44.06 -7.97 -5.91
CA ALA A 409 -42.74 -7.83 -5.35
C ALA A 409 -41.81 -6.98 -6.21
N LEU A 410 -40.85 -6.33 -5.53
CA LEU A 410 -39.64 -5.77 -6.12
C LEU A 410 -38.45 -6.59 -5.62
N VAL A 411 -37.67 -7.14 -6.53
CA VAL A 411 -36.42 -7.85 -6.23
C VAL A 411 -35.26 -7.05 -6.81
N MET A 412 -34.33 -6.61 -5.96
CA MET A 412 -33.14 -5.90 -6.44
C MET A 412 -31.89 -6.16 -5.61
N THR A 413 -30.73 -6.00 -6.23
CA THR A 413 -29.45 -5.97 -5.53
C THR A 413 -29.26 -4.63 -4.81
N HIS A 414 -28.66 -4.66 -3.62
CA HIS A 414 -28.22 -3.45 -2.93
C HIS A 414 -26.92 -2.90 -3.55
N GLY A 415 -26.06 -3.76 -4.08
CA GLY A 415 -24.78 -3.34 -4.67
C GLY A 415 -24.36 -4.20 -5.85
N SER A 416 -24.06 -3.56 -6.98
CA SER A 416 -23.69 -4.25 -8.22
C SER A 416 -22.39 -5.03 -8.07
N ASN A 417 -22.38 -6.29 -8.53
CA ASN A 417 -21.18 -7.11 -8.57
C ASN A 417 -20.24 -6.80 -9.76
N VAL A 418 -20.65 -5.90 -10.66
CA VAL A 418 -19.89 -5.51 -11.86
C VAL A 418 -19.45 -4.06 -11.75
N THR A 419 -20.39 -3.13 -11.57
CA THR A 419 -20.04 -1.71 -11.50
C THR A 419 -19.67 -1.28 -10.09
N GLY A 420 -20.01 -2.05 -9.05
CA GLY A 420 -19.75 -1.69 -7.65
C GLY A 420 -20.70 -0.65 -7.06
N GLU A 421 -21.64 -0.10 -7.83
CA GLU A 421 -22.56 0.93 -7.35
C GLU A 421 -23.52 0.39 -6.30
N VAL A 422 -23.81 1.21 -5.30
CA VAL A 422 -24.74 0.92 -4.20
C VAL A 422 -26.01 1.73 -4.39
N PHE A 423 -27.15 1.06 -4.33
CA PHE A 423 -28.46 1.63 -4.66
C PHE A 423 -29.23 2.08 -3.41
N ASP A 424 -30.12 3.06 -3.61
CA ASP A 424 -30.90 3.68 -2.53
C ASP A 424 -32.10 2.82 -2.13
N ILE A 425 -31.80 1.74 -1.41
CA ILE A 425 -32.81 0.78 -0.93
C ILE A 425 -33.73 1.39 0.12
N GLU A 426 -33.33 2.44 0.85
CA GLU A 426 -34.15 3.07 1.88
C GLU A 426 -35.38 3.77 1.26
N ASN A 427 -35.15 4.62 0.26
CA ASN A 427 -36.25 5.32 -0.42
C ASN A 427 -37.10 4.37 -1.26
N ILE A 428 -36.50 3.35 -1.87
CA ILE A 428 -37.21 2.32 -2.63
C ILE A 428 -38.06 1.45 -1.72
N GLY A 429 -37.51 0.98 -0.59
CA GLY A 429 -38.23 0.16 0.37
C GLY A 429 -39.39 0.91 1.01
N LYS A 430 -39.21 2.20 1.34
CA LYS A 430 -40.31 3.06 1.80
C LYS A 430 -41.45 3.10 0.79
N PHE A 431 -41.13 3.30 -0.48
CA PHE A 431 -42.14 3.29 -1.55
C PHE A 431 -42.83 1.92 -1.69
N CYS A 432 -42.09 0.81 -1.63
CA CYS A 432 -42.66 -0.54 -1.64
C CYS A 432 -43.65 -0.74 -0.48
N ARG A 433 -43.28 -0.31 0.73
CA ARG A 433 -44.14 -0.36 1.91
C ARG A 433 -45.43 0.44 1.74
N GLU A 434 -45.34 1.65 1.19
CA GLU A 434 -46.50 2.51 0.91
C GLU A 434 -47.46 1.89 -0.12
N LYS A 435 -46.94 1.07 -1.04
CA LYS A 435 -47.71 0.38 -2.08
C LYS A 435 -48.14 -1.05 -1.72
N GLY A 436 -47.70 -1.56 -0.57
CA GLY A 436 -47.96 -2.96 -0.19
C GLY A 436 -47.21 -3.98 -1.06
N ILE A 437 -46.12 -3.57 -1.71
CA ILE A 437 -45.26 -4.41 -2.54
C ILE A 437 -44.20 -5.04 -1.64
N LEU A 438 -43.97 -6.35 -1.78
CA LEU A 438 -42.92 -7.04 -1.04
C LEU A 438 -41.54 -6.62 -1.54
N PHE A 439 -40.64 -6.24 -0.64
CA PHE A 439 -39.28 -5.82 -0.99
C PHE A 439 -38.26 -6.90 -0.63
N ILE A 440 -37.63 -7.47 -1.67
CA ILE A 440 -36.64 -8.56 -1.56
C ILE A 440 -35.28 -8.01 -2.01
N VAL A 441 -34.27 -8.10 -1.15
CA VAL A 441 -32.97 -7.47 -1.41
C VAL A 441 -31.83 -8.49 -1.43
N ASP A 442 -31.05 -8.49 -2.53
CA ASP A 442 -29.78 -9.20 -2.63
C ASP A 442 -28.65 -8.32 -2.06
N CYS A 443 -28.14 -8.70 -0.89
CA CYS A 443 -27.08 -8.02 -0.17
C CYS A 443 -25.69 -8.65 -0.37
N ALA A 444 -25.48 -9.52 -1.38
CA ALA A 444 -24.26 -10.31 -1.51
C ALA A 444 -22.96 -9.50 -1.56
N GLN A 445 -22.98 -8.30 -2.15
CA GLN A 445 -21.79 -7.42 -2.24
C GLN A 445 -21.69 -6.39 -1.12
N THR A 446 -22.76 -6.19 -0.35
CA THR A 446 -22.86 -5.10 0.62
C THR A 446 -22.87 -5.58 2.06
N ALA A 447 -23.39 -6.79 2.33
CA ALA A 447 -23.40 -7.36 3.66
C ALA A 447 -21.97 -7.49 4.22
N GLY A 448 -21.72 -6.86 5.37
CA GLY A 448 -20.38 -6.79 5.98
C GLY A 448 -19.62 -5.50 5.70
N ILE A 449 -20.02 -4.74 4.69
CA ILE A 449 -19.30 -3.53 4.23
C ILE A 449 -20.18 -2.28 4.33
N PHE A 450 -21.47 -2.40 4.01
CA PHE A 450 -22.45 -1.32 4.14
C PHE A 450 -23.49 -1.69 5.20
N PRO A 451 -23.96 -0.71 5.99
CA PRO A 451 -25.07 -0.93 6.90
C PRO A 451 -26.31 -1.26 6.07
N VAL A 452 -27.03 -2.30 6.48
CA VAL A 452 -28.33 -2.67 5.93
C VAL A 452 -29.22 -2.99 7.12
N SER A 453 -30.34 -2.29 7.26
CA SER A 453 -31.31 -2.53 8.33
C SER A 453 -32.65 -2.87 7.70
N MET A 454 -33.17 -4.07 7.99
CA MET A 454 -34.45 -4.49 7.44
C MET A 454 -35.59 -3.54 7.83
N LYS A 455 -35.58 -3.03 9.07
CA LYS A 455 -36.62 -2.12 9.56
C LYS A 455 -36.48 -0.74 8.93
N LYS A 456 -35.28 -0.17 8.92
CA LYS A 456 -35.01 1.17 8.37
C LYS A 456 -35.25 1.21 6.86
N ASP A 457 -34.80 0.17 6.17
CA ASP A 457 -34.86 0.07 4.71
C ASP A 457 -36.15 -0.61 4.23
N PHE A 458 -37.09 -0.90 5.13
CA PHE A 458 -38.40 -1.52 4.87
C PHE A 458 -38.35 -2.85 4.10
N ILE A 459 -37.29 -3.64 4.31
CA ILE A 459 -37.04 -4.90 3.60
C ILE A 459 -37.94 -6.00 4.18
N ASP A 460 -38.65 -6.72 3.31
CA ASP A 460 -39.45 -7.89 3.71
C ASP A 460 -38.61 -9.17 3.75
N VAL A 461 -37.68 -9.30 2.81
CA VAL A 461 -36.73 -10.42 2.77
C VAL A 461 -35.34 -9.94 2.38
N LEU A 462 -34.37 -10.11 3.28
CA LEU A 462 -32.96 -9.81 3.03
C LEU A 462 -32.21 -11.11 2.76
N CYS A 463 -31.46 -11.19 1.66
CA CYS A 463 -30.66 -12.37 1.30
C CYS A 463 -29.16 -12.04 1.31
N PHE A 464 -28.33 -12.93 1.87
CA PHE A 464 -26.89 -12.72 2.02
C PHE A 464 -26.06 -13.99 1.81
N THR A 465 -24.74 -13.83 1.68
CA THR A 465 -23.78 -14.94 1.61
C THR A 465 -22.59 -14.70 2.52
N GLY A 466 -22.04 -15.76 3.12
CA GLY A 466 -20.94 -15.66 4.07
C GLY A 466 -19.58 -15.36 3.42
N HIS A 467 -19.30 -15.92 2.24
CA HIS A 467 -17.94 -15.98 1.70
C HIS A 467 -17.38 -14.68 1.11
N LYS A 468 -18.15 -13.58 1.15
CA LYS A 468 -17.78 -12.26 0.63
C LYS A 468 -17.48 -11.28 1.77
N GLY A 469 -18.25 -10.19 1.87
CA GLY A 469 -18.04 -9.11 2.85
C GLY A 469 -18.24 -9.55 4.31
N LEU A 470 -19.00 -10.63 4.56
CA LEU A 470 -19.18 -11.19 5.90
C LEU A 470 -17.98 -12.04 6.38
N LEU A 471 -16.96 -12.23 5.53
CA LEU A 471 -15.71 -12.93 5.86
C LEU A 471 -15.89 -14.35 6.41
N GLY A 472 -17.06 -14.97 6.20
CA GLY A 472 -17.35 -16.35 6.54
C GLY A 472 -16.83 -17.34 5.49
N PRO A 473 -17.01 -18.65 5.71
CA PRO A 473 -16.62 -19.67 4.75
C PRO A 473 -17.57 -19.76 3.55
N GLN A 474 -17.18 -20.55 2.55
CA GLN A 474 -18.06 -20.97 1.45
C GLN A 474 -19.10 -21.99 1.94
N GLY A 475 -20.20 -22.13 1.19
CA GLY A 475 -21.27 -23.09 1.51
C GLY A 475 -22.15 -22.68 2.71
N ILE A 476 -22.11 -21.41 3.09
CA ILE A 476 -23.03 -20.82 4.07
C ILE A 476 -23.48 -19.43 3.62
N GLY A 477 -24.76 -19.16 3.83
CA GLY A 477 -25.39 -17.86 3.73
C GLY A 477 -26.73 -17.91 4.44
N GLY A 478 -27.66 -17.06 4.02
CA GLY A 478 -28.97 -17.08 4.62
C GLY A 478 -29.87 -15.96 4.15
N MET A 479 -31.02 -15.92 4.80
CA MET A 479 -31.99 -14.85 4.65
C MET A 479 -32.61 -14.48 5.99
N CYS A 480 -32.98 -13.21 6.11
CA CYS A 480 -33.80 -12.71 7.20
C CYS A 480 -35.18 -12.37 6.65
N VAL A 481 -36.23 -12.78 7.34
CA VAL A 481 -37.62 -12.67 6.88
C VAL A 481 -38.40 -11.76 7.82
N ARG A 482 -39.25 -10.89 7.29
CA ARG A 482 -40.16 -10.11 8.14
C ARG A 482 -41.19 -11.01 8.81
N THR A 483 -41.45 -10.78 10.09
CA THR A 483 -42.45 -11.51 10.86
C THR A 483 -43.82 -11.44 10.20
N GLY A 484 -44.51 -12.59 10.18
CA GLY A 484 -45.84 -12.75 9.60
C GLY A 484 -45.85 -13.03 8.10
N LEU A 485 -44.69 -13.09 7.44
CA LEU A 485 -44.59 -13.51 6.04
C LEU A 485 -44.51 -15.04 5.94
N ASN A 486 -45.35 -15.64 5.10
CA ASN A 486 -45.34 -17.08 4.84
C ASN A 486 -44.67 -17.36 3.48
N ILE A 487 -43.58 -18.11 3.48
CA ILE A 487 -42.79 -18.45 2.30
C ILE A 487 -42.89 -19.96 2.08
N ARG A 488 -43.26 -20.40 0.86
CA ARG A 488 -43.27 -21.83 0.55
C ARG A 488 -41.83 -22.37 0.48
N PRO A 489 -41.51 -23.51 1.10
CA PRO A 489 -40.17 -24.05 1.11
C PRO A 489 -39.72 -24.50 -0.29
N LEU A 490 -38.44 -24.29 -0.59
CA LEU A 490 -37.80 -24.86 -1.79
C LEU A 490 -37.55 -26.37 -1.62
N ILE A 491 -37.21 -26.79 -0.39
CA ILE A 491 -36.87 -28.17 -0.04
C ILE A 491 -37.71 -28.60 1.17
N THR A 492 -38.33 -29.78 1.10
CA THR A 492 -39.05 -30.41 2.21
C THR A 492 -38.32 -31.67 2.65
N GLY A 493 -38.27 -31.95 3.96
CA GLY A 493 -37.57 -33.13 4.46
C GLY A 493 -37.49 -33.19 5.98
N GLY A 494 -36.54 -33.96 6.51
CA GLY A 494 -36.37 -34.12 7.94
C GLY A 494 -35.93 -32.82 8.62
N SER A 495 -36.74 -32.32 9.54
CA SER A 495 -36.51 -31.07 10.30
C SER A 495 -35.96 -31.29 11.72
N GLY A 496 -35.91 -32.54 12.19
CA GLY A 496 -35.57 -32.88 13.58
C GLY A 496 -36.71 -32.61 14.59
N VAL A 497 -37.82 -32.02 14.14
CA VAL A 497 -39.01 -31.73 14.96
C VAL A 497 -40.26 -32.24 14.25
N GLN A 498 -41.33 -32.51 15.00
CA GLN A 498 -42.62 -32.98 14.45
C GLN A 498 -42.49 -34.23 13.56
N SER A 499 -41.63 -35.19 13.93
CA SER A 499 -41.26 -36.36 13.10
C SER A 499 -42.42 -37.25 12.63
N PHE A 500 -43.58 -37.20 13.30
CA PHE A 500 -44.78 -37.96 12.92
C PHE A 500 -45.75 -37.17 12.04
N SER A 501 -45.49 -35.89 11.79
CA SER A 501 -46.28 -35.07 10.88
C SER A 501 -46.11 -35.56 9.44
N LYS A 502 -47.23 -35.66 8.71
CA LYS A 502 -47.20 -35.93 7.26
C LYS A 502 -46.83 -34.70 6.44
N THR A 503 -46.88 -33.51 7.03
CA THR A 503 -46.61 -32.23 6.38
C THR A 503 -45.34 -31.62 6.92
N HIS A 504 -44.59 -30.94 6.04
CA HIS A 504 -43.42 -30.16 6.42
C HIS A 504 -43.78 -29.09 7.46
N PRO A 505 -42.93 -28.79 8.46
CA PRO A 505 -43.20 -27.74 9.43
C PRO A 505 -43.46 -26.39 8.76
N VAL A 506 -44.34 -25.60 9.37
CA VAL A 506 -44.71 -24.27 8.85
C VAL A 506 -44.17 -23.13 9.71
N GLN A 507 -43.58 -23.44 10.87
CA GLN A 507 -42.99 -22.47 11.78
C GLN A 507 -41.55 -22.14 11.37
N MET A 508 -41.25 -20.84 11.30
CA MET A 508 -39.89 -20.33 11.12
C MET A 508 -39.01 -20.66 12.34
N PRO A 509 -37.70 -20.91 12.16
CA PRO A 509 -36.98 -20.95 10.88
C PRO A 509 -37.09 -22.32 10.17
N THR A 510 -37.55 -23.34 10.88
CA THR A 510 -37.61 -24.74 10.41
C THR A 510 -38.43 -24.93 9.13
N ALA A 511 -39.41 -24.06 8.88
CA ALA A 511 -40.18 -24.02 7.65
C ALA A 511 -39.29 -23.98 6.40
N LEU A 512 -38.13 -23.34 6.47
CA LEU A 512 -37.23 -23.12 5.33
C LEU A 512 -35.88 -23.85 5.47
N GLU A 513 -35.69 -24.66 6.51
CA GLU A 513 -34.43 -25.34 6.84
C GLU A 513 -34.59 -26.87 6.89
N ALA A 514 -34.86 -27.48 5.74
CA ALA A 514 -34.93 -28.93 5.65
C ALA A 514 -33.53 -29.56 5.72
N GLY A 515 -33.36 -30.59 6.56
CA GLY A 515 -32.12 -31.35 6.68
C GLY A 515 -31.24 -30.94 7.86
N THR A 516 -30.00 -31.41 7.84
CA THR A 516 -29.00 -31.04 8.86
C THR A 516 -28.32 -29.73 8.44
N LEU A 517 -28.26 -28.77 9.35
CA LEU A 517 -27.63 -27.47 9.10
C LEU A 517 -26.10 -27.57 9.04
N ASN A 518 -25.48 -26.66 8.28
CA ASN A 518 -24.03 -26.51 8.20
C ASN A 518 -23.47 -25.86 9.48
N GLY A 519 -23.42 -26.62 10.58
CA GLY A 519 -22.94 -26.15 11.89
C GLY A 519 -21.55 -25.47 11.85
N PRO A 520 -20.52 -26.08 11.22
CA PRO A 520 -19.22 -25.43 11.05
C PRO A 520 -19.29 -24.12 10.26
N GLY A 521 -20.04 -24.09 9.16
CA GLY A 521 -20.24 -22.88 8.37
C GLY A 521 -20.92 -21.75 9.16
N ILE A 522 -21.94 -22.10 9.96
CA ILE A 522 -22.67 -21.18 10.83
C ILE A 522 -21.75 -20.60 11.91
N ALA A 523 -20.90 -21.42 12.54
CA ALA A 523 -19.90 -20.93 13.48
C ALA A 523 -18.88 -19.99 12.80
N GLY A 524 -18.42 -20.34 11.59
CA GLY A 524 -17.47 -19.54 10.83
C GLY A 524 -18.01 -18.16 10.41
N ILE A 525 -19.23 -18.09 9.88
CA ILE A 525 -19.84 -16.79 9.52
C ILE A 525 -20.09 -15.92 10.75
N THR A 526 -20.45 -16.53 11.89
CA THR A 526 -20.61 -15.82 13.16
C THR A 526 -19.30 -15.14 13.58
N ALA A 527 -18.18 -15.86 13.56
CA ALA A 527 -16.87 -15.31 13.87
C ALA A 527 -16.42 -14.21 12.87
N GLY A 528 -16.84 -14.33 11.61
CA GLY A 528 -16.63 -13.30 10.58
C GLY A 528 -17.36 -11.99 10.89
N ILE A 529 -18.61 -12.08 11.38
CA ILE A 529 -19.38 -10.91 11.82
C ILE A 529 -18.80 -10.30 13.10
N GLU A 530 -18.39 -11.13 14.06
CA GLU A 530 -17.70 -10.67 15.27
C GLU A 530 -16.42 -9.90 14.91
N TYR A 531 -15.62 -10.37 13.94
CA TYR A 531 -14.47 -9.63 13.42
C TYR A 531 -14.85 -8.23 12.89
N ILE A 532 -15.97 -8.13 12.17
CA ILE A 532 -16.47 -6.86 11.61
C ILE A 532 -16.89 -5.91 12.72
N TYR A 533 -17.54 -6.40 13.78
CA TYR A 533 -17.86 -5.60 14.96
C TYR A 533 -16.61 -5.08 15.67
N GLU A 534 -15.60 -5.95 15.86
CA GLU A 534 -14.34 -5.60 16.52
C GLU A 534 -13.53 -4.56 15.73
N ASN A 535 -13.47 -4.69 14.40
CA ASN A 535 -12.66 -3.83 13.53
C ASN A 535 -13.42 -2.61 13.00
N GLY A 536 -14.75 -2.57 13.17
CA GLY A 536 -15.64 -1.51 12.72
C GLY A 536 -15.93 -1.58 11.21
N MET A 537 -17.20 -1.84 10.87
CA MET A 537 -17.69 -1.87 9.48
C MET A 537 -17.32 -0.60 8.68
N ASP A 538 -17.47 0.58 9.29
CA ASP A 538 -17.13 1.85 8.63
C ASP A 538 -15.64 1.98 8.32
N ILE A 539 -14.76 1.45 9.18
CA ILE A 539 -13.31 1.47 8.96
C ILE A 539 -12.94 0.53 7.80
N ILE A 540 -13.53 -0.67 7.78
CA ILE A 540 -13.39 -1.63 6.68
C ILE A 540 -13.84 -0.99 5.37
N ARG A 541 -15.05 -0.42 5.34
CA ARG A 541 -15.60 0.28 4.17
C ARG A 541 -14.70 1.41 3.69
N GLN A 542 -14.23 2.27 4.59
CA GLN A 542 -13.36 3.40 4.22
C GLN A 542 -12.04 2.94 3.60
N LYS A 543 -11.44 1.84 4.10
CA LYS A 543 -10.24 1.25 3.51
C LYS A 543 -10.51 0.73 2.10
N GLU A 544 -11.59 -0.02 1.92
CA GLU A 544 -12.03 -0.54 0.63
C GLU A 544 -12.33 0.56 -0.39
N GLN A 545 -13.07 1.60 0.00
CA GLN A 545 -13.36 2.75 -0.83
C GLN A 545 -12.10 3.55 -1.19
N LYS A 546 -11.16 3.70 -0.25
CA LYS A 546 -9.86 4.31 -0.52
C LYS A 546 -9.06 3.50 -1.52
N ASN A 547 -9.08 2.17 -1.41
CA ASN A 547 -8.33 1.27 -2.26
C ASN A 547 -8.81 1.35 -3.71
N ILE A 548 -10.12 1.25 -3.93
CA ILE A 548 -10.68 1.32 -5.29
C ILE A 548 -10.57 2.73 -5.89
N ARG A 549 -10.68 3.78 -5.07
CA ARG A 549 -10.43 5.16 -5.50
C ARG A 549 -8.99 5.35 -5.96
N GLN A 550 -8.03 4.85 -5.19
CA GLN A 550 -6.61 4.93 -5.57
C GLN A 550 -6.36 4.22 -6.91
N PHE A 551 -6.95 3.05 -7.12
CA PHE A 551 -6.84 2.33 -8.39
C PHE A 551 -7.41 3.14 -9.55
N TYR A 552 -8.66 3.62 -9.43
CA TYR A 552 -9.32 4.47 -10.43
C TYR A 552 -8.47 5.68 -10.82
N GLU A 553 -8.00 6.46 -9.85
CA GLU A 553 -7.20 7.68 -10.09
C GLU A 553 -5.91 7.39 -10.85
N MET A 554 -5.37 6.17 -10.76
CA MET A 554 -4.13 5.78 -11.45
C MET A 554 -4.33 5.32 -12.89
N ILE A 555 -5.55 4.91 -13.27
CA ILE A 555 -5.85 4.34 -14.60
C ILE A 555 -6.78 5.21 -15.44
N LYS A 556 -7.52 6.16 -14.83
CA LYS A 556 -8.56 6.95 -15.50
C LYS A 556 -8.08 7.76 -16.71
N ASP A 557 -6.82 8.17 -16.72
CA ASP A 557 -6.24 9.02 -17.77
C ASP A 557 -5.54 8.20 -18.88
N GLU A 558 -5.59 6.86 -18.81
CA GLU A 558 -4.99 5.98 -19.82
C GLU A 558 -5.98 5.74 -20.97
N GLU A 559 -5.71 6.32 -22.15
CA GLU A 559 -6.64 6.37 -23.29
C GLU A 559 -7.09 4.99 -23.79
N LYS A 560 -6.21 3.98 -23.70
CA LYS A 560 -6.49 2.61 -24.11
C LYS A 560 -7.30 1.82 -23.08
N ILE A 561 -7.49 2.33 -21.86
CA ILE A 561 -8.31 1.70 -20.82
C ILE A 561 -9.72 2.32 -20.85
N GLN A 562 -10.75 1.49 -20.97
CA GLN A 562 -12.14 1.87 -20.82
C GLN A 562 -12.67 1.41 -19.47
N ILE A 563 -13.20 2.32 -18.67
CA ILE A 563 -13.78 2.02 -17.35
C ILE A 563 -15.31 2.03 -17.47
N TYR A 564 -15.97 1.06 -16.85
CA TYR A 564 -17.43 0.90 -16.90
C TYR A 564 -18.10 1.27 -15.57
N GLY A 565 -19.17 2.05 -15.67
CA GLY A 565 -20.03 2.48 -14.56
C GLY A 565 -21.15 3.37 -15.07
N THR A 566 -22.11 3.70 -14.22
CA THR A 566 -23.13 4.71 -14.54
C THR A 566 -22.59 6.12 -14.24
N ASP A 567 -23.47 7.13 -14.26
CA ASP A 567 -23.13 8.53 -13.96
C ASP A 567 -22.49 8.73 -12.57
N ASN A 568 -22.61 7.75 -11.67
CA ASN A 568 -22.02 7.76 -10.34
C ASN A 568 -20.62 7.12 -10.26
N LEU A 569 -19.92 6.92 -11.38
CA LEU A 569 -18.60 6.28 -11.42
C LEU A 569 -17.59 6.87 -10.41
N THR A 570 -17.64 8.18 -10.19
CA THR A 570 -16.71 8.89 -9.29
C THR A 570 -17.23 9.10 -7.86
N ASP A 571 -18.47 8.69 -7.54
CA ASP A 571 -18.98 8.74 -6.17
C ASP A 571 -18.54 7.49 -5.39
N PHE A 572 -17.30 7.51 -4.90
CA PHE A 572 -16.74 6.43 -4.11
C PHE A 572 -17.41 6.20 -2.76
N LYS A 573 -18.29 7.11 -2.30
CA LYS A 573 -19.05 6.88 -1.05
C LYS A 573 -20.21 5.91 -1.26
N LYS A 574 -20.77 5.88 -2.48
CA LYS A 574 -21.88 5.00 -2.88
C LYS A 574 -21.41 3.83 -3.76
N ARG A 575 -20.23 3.31 -3.44
CA ARG A 575 -19.57 2.26 -4.22
C ARG A 575 -18.83 1.29 -3.32
N THR A 576 -18.94 0.00 -3.62
CA THR A 576 -18.11 -1.07 -3.06
C THR A 576 -16.69 -1.01 -3.66
N ALA A 577 -15.77 -1.86 -3.22
CA ALA A 577 -14.41 -1.87 -3.73
C ALA A 577 -14.26 -2.47 -5.15
N ILE A 578 -15.27 -2.32 -6.02
CA ILE A 578 -15.35 -2.94 -7.35
C ILE A 578 -15.21 -1.89 -8.46
N LEU A 579 -14.40 -2.21 -9.46
CA LEU A 579 -14.28 -1.46 -10.70
C LEU A 579 -14.10 -2.44 -11.87
N SER A 580 -14.92 -2.27 -12.90
CA SER A 580 -14.79 -3.01 -14.16
C SER A 580 -14.18 -2.12 -15.23
N CYS A 581 -13.24 -2.67 -15.99
CA CYS A 581 -12.59 -1.99 -17.10
C CYS A 581 -12.16 -2.99 -18.18
N ASN A 582 -11.78 -2.48 -19.35
CA ASN A 582 -11.15 -3.24 -20.41
C ASN A 582 -9.98 -2.47 -21.01
N ILE A 583 -9.06 -3.20 -21.63
CA ILE A 583 -8.17 -2.62 -22.64
C ILE A 583 -8.92 -2.67 -23.97
N LYS A 584 -9.05 -1.53 -24.64
CA LYS A 584 -9.84 -1.40 -25.89
C LYS A 584 -9.37 -2.41 -26.93
N GLY A 585 -10.31 -3.18 -27.48
CA GLY A 585 -10.05 -4.16 -28.54
C GLY A 585 -9.40 -5.47 -28.08
N ILE A 586 -9.19 -5.69 -26.78
CA ILE A 586 -8.63 -6.93 -26.24
C ILE A 586 -9.70 -7.68 -25.44
N ASP A 587 -9.81 -8.99 -25.66
CA ASP A 587 -10.69 -9.87 -24.89
C ASP A 587 -10.37 -9.80 -23.38
N SER A 588 -11.41 -9.68 -22.54
CA SER A 588 -11.20 -9.54 -21.09
C SER A 588 -10.50 -10.75 -20.47
N SER A 589 -10.69 -11.95 -21.00
CA SER A 589 -10.02 -13.16 -20.51
C SER A 589 -8.54 -13.13 -20.84
N ALA A 590 -8.17 -12.69 -22.05
CA ALA A 590 -6.77 -12.50 -22.41
C ALA A 590 -6.06 -11.48 -21.49
N VAL A 591 -6.73 -10.36 -21.16
CA VAL A 591 -6.17 -9.38 -20.22
C VAL A 591 -5.99 -9.98 -18.82
N SER A 592 -7.00 -10.67 -18.28
CA SER A 592 -6.90 -11.34 -16.97
C SER A 592 -5.83 -12.44 -16.95
N ASP A 593 -5.69 -13.20 -18.02
CA ASP A 593 -4.67 -14.26 -18.16
C ASP A 593 -3.27 -13.66 -18.16
N GLU A 594 -3.03 -12.58 -18.91
CA GLU A 594 -1.75 -11.88 -18.94
C GLU A 594 -1.40 -11.26 -17.57
N LEU A 595 -2.39 -10.64 -16.91
CA LEU A 595 -2.25 -10.09 -15.56
C LEU A 595 -1.84 -11.17 -14.54
N MET A 596 -2.44 -12.35 -14.61
CA MET A 596 -2.09 -13.48 -13.75
C MET A 596 -0.70 -14.02 -14.12
N GLN A 597 -0.47 -14.39 -15.38
CA GLN A 597 0.69 -15.17 -15.78
C GLN A 597 1.99 -14.38 -15.58
N ARG A 598 2.03 -13.15 -16.09
CA ARG A 598 3.21 -12.28 -16.06
C ARG A 598 3.36 -11.52 -14.75
N PHE A 599 2.26 -11.07 -14.16
CA PHE A 599 2.31 -10.12 -13.06
C PHE A 599 1.76 -10.64 -11.74
N LYS A 600 1.20 -11.86 -11.69
CA LYS A 600 0.60 -12.49 -10.50
C LYS A 600 -0.53 -11.65 -9.89
N ILE A 601 -1.31 -10.98 -10.74
CA ILE A 601 -2.49 -10.20 -10.35
C ILE A 601 -3.74 -11.02 -10.69
N GLU A 602 -4.48 -11.43 -9.67
CA GLU A 602 -5.73 -12.17 -9.83
C GLU A 602 -6.90 -11.22 -10.00
N THR A 603 -7.54 -11.31 -11.16
CA THR A 603 -8.74 -10.55 -11.50
C THR A 603 -9.83 -11.51 -11.97
N ARG A 604 -11.02 -10.99 -12.23
CA ARG A 604 -12.10 -11.76 -12.85
C ARG A 604 -12.42 -11.20 -14.22
N SER A 605 -12.47 -12.06 -15.24
CA SER A 605 -12.93 -11.71 -16.59
C SER A 605 -14.34 -12.24 -16.90
N GLY A 606 -14.86 -11.86 -18.06
CA GLY A 606 -16.07 -12.42 -18.65
C GLY A 606 -17.36 -11.71 -18.23
N ALA A 607 -18.47 -12.46 -18.17
CA ALA A 607 -19.82 -11.91 -18.00
C ALA A 607 -20.25 -11.68 -16.54
N HIS A 608 -19.40 -12.03 -15.58
CA HIS A 608 -19.63 -11.90 -14.12
C HIS A 608 -21.02 -12.35 -13.62
N CYS A 609 -21.67 -13.27 -14.34
CA CYS A 609 -23.04 -13.69 -14.10
C CYS A 609 -24.08 -12.54 -14.08
N ALA A 610 -23.83 -11.41 -14.75
CA ALA A 610 -24.73 -10.25 -14.83
C ALA A 610 -25.01 -9.88 -16.29
N PRO A 611 -25.71 -10.74 -17.06
CA PRO A 611 -25.79 -10.63 -18.52
C PRO A 611 -26.41 -9.30 -18.99
N LEU A 612 -27.38 -8.75 -18.26
CA LEU A 612 -28.04 -7.49 -18.64
C LEU A 612 -27.13 -6.27 -18.46
N VAL A 613 -26.19 -6.32 -17.50
CA VAL A 613 -25.14 -5.29 -17.36
C VAL A 613 -24.21 -5.31 -18.56
N HIS A 614 -23.81 -6.50 -19.02
CA HIS A 614 -22.98 -6.64 -20.21
C HIS A 614 -23.69 -6.16 -21.48
N LYS A 615 -25.00 -6.46 -21.63
CA LYS A 615 -25.82 -5.91 -22.72
C LYS A 615 -25.91 -4.39 -22.70
N TYR A 616 -26.08 -3.80 -21.52
CA TYR A 616 -26.14 -2.35 -21.36
C TYR A 616 -24.83 -1.66 -21.79
N PHE A 617 -23.69 -2.25 -21.46
CA PHE A 617 -22.38 -1.71 -21.81
C PHE A 617 -21.80 -2.24 -23.14
N HIS A 618 -22.56 -3.05 -23.90
CA HIS A 618 -22.13 -3.67 -25.15
C HIS A 618 -20.84 -4.49 -25.04
N THR A 619 -20.76 -5.33 -24.01
CA THR A 619 -19.58 -6.18 -23.70
C THR A 619 -19.93 -7.66 -23.68
N GLU A 620 -20.98 -8.09 -24.35
CA GLU A 620 -21.38 -9.51 -24.40
C GLU A 620 -20.30 -10.40 -25.02
N GLU A 621 -19.61 -9.92 -26.04
CA GLU A 621 -18.55 -10.66 -26.73
C GLU A 621 -17.19 -10.50 -26.03
N GLN A 622 -16.81 -9.26 -25.67
CA GLN A 622 -15.51 -8.96 -25.05
C GLN A 622 -15.41 -9.36 -23.57
N GLY A 623 -16.54 -9.37 -22.85
CA GLY A 623 -16.58 -9.39 -21.39
C GLY A 623 -16.00 -8.12 -20.76
N MET A 624 -15.81 -8.13 -19.44
CA MET A 624 -15.09 -7.07 -18.71
C MET A 624 -14.03 -7.67 -17.80
N VAL A 625 -12.95 -6.95 -17.53
CA VAL A 625 -12.03 -7.24 -16.44
C VAL A 625 -12.50 -6.52 -15.19
N ARG A 626 -12.79 -7.26 -14.13
CA ARG A 626 -13.22 -6.74 -12.85
C ARG A 626 -12.09 -6.83 -11.83
N PHE A 627 -11.75 -5.68 -11.27
CA PHE A 627 -10.90 -5.53 -10.10
C PHE A 627 -11.77 -5.32 -8.87
N SER A 628 -11.47 -6.07 -7.81
CA SER A 628 -12.15 -5.94 -6.52
C SER A 628 -11.18 -6.16 -5.36
N PHE A 629 -10.91 -5.12 -4.59
CA PHE A 629 -9.89 -5.12 -3.54
C PHE A 629 -10.50 -5.28 -2.15
N GLY A 630 -9.82 -5.97 -1.25
CA GLY A 630 -10.21 -6.07 0.16
C GLY A 630 -9.68 -4.91 1.02
N HIS A 631 -10.17 -4.81 2.25
CA HIS A 631 -9.67 -3.85 3.25
C HIS A 631 -8.23 -4.13 3.73
N ASP A 632 -7.74 -5.34 3.48
CA ASP A 632 -6.38 -5.81 3.75
C ASP A 632 -5.44 -5.61 2.54
N THR A 633 -5.96 -5.23 1.38
CA THR A 633 -5.15 -4.91 0.21
C THR A 633 -4.32 -3.65 0.47
N THR A 634 -3.02 -3.73 0.21
CA THR A 634 -2.09 -2.62 0.49
C THR A 634 -2.06 -1.60 -0.65
N SER A 635 -1.75 -0.33 -0.32
CA SER A 635 -1.54 0.71 -1.33
C SER A 635 -0.41 0.40 -2.32
N ASN A 636 0.54 -0.46 -1.96
CA ASN A 636 1.59 -0.94 -2.86
C ASN A 636 1.04 -1.92 -3.90
N GLN A 637 0.25 -2.90 -3.47
CA GLN A 637 -0.40 -3.86 -4.38
C GLN A 637 -1.33 -3.15 -5.37
N ILE A 638 -2.06 -2.12 -4.92
CA ILE A 638 -2.93 -1.32 -5.80
C ILE A 638 -2.12 -0.56 -6.85
N ARG A 639 -1.01 0.08 -6.44
CA ARG A 639 -0.11 0.76 -7.39
C ARG A 639 0.43 -0.19 -8.42
N TYR A 640 0.94 -1.33 -7.96
CA TYR A 640 1.48 -2.37 -8.82
C TYR A 640 0.44 -2.87 -9.81
N ALA A 641 -0.78 -3.19 -9.35
CA ALA A 641 -1.88 -3.61 -10.24
C ALA A 641 -2.21 -2.56 -11.31
N ALA A 642 -2.30 -1.29 -10.93
CA ALA A 642 -2.59 -0.20 -11.87
C ALA A 642 -1.44 0.02 -12.87
N ASP A 643 -0.20 -0.03 -12.40
CA ASP A 643 0.98 0.17 -13.25
C ASP A 643 1.15 -0.98 -14.25
N MET A 644 0.90 -2.22 -13.85
CA MET A 644 0.95 -3.38 -14.76
C MET A 644 -0.21 -3.39 -15.76
N LEU A 645 -1.42 -2.97 -15.36
CA LEU A 645 -2.53 -2.80 -16.30
C LEU A 645 -2.21 -1.73 -17.35
N LYS A 646 -1.62 -0.60 -16.97
CA LYS A 646 -1.18 0.43 -17.93
C LYS A 646 -0.06 -0.05 -18.83
N LEU A 647 0.87 -0.86 -18.31
CA LEU A 647 1.91 -1.48 -19.11
C LEU A 647 1.30 -2.36 -20.21
N LEU A 648 0.39 -3.26 -19.84
CA LEU A 648 -0.35 -4.10 -20.79
C LEU A 648 -1.16 -3.28 -21.79
N ALA A 649 -1.76 -2.17 -21.36
CA ALA A 649 -2.48 -1.30 -22.26
C ALA A 649 -1.53 -0.66 -23.30
N ARG A 650 -0.29 -0.33 -22.94
CA ARG A 650 0.65 0.38 -23.82
C ARG A 650 1.35 -0.52 -24.83
N GLU A 651 1.56 -1.79 -24.48
CA GLU A 651 1.88 -2.87 -25.42
C GLU A 651 0.84 -2.92 -26.56
#